data_AF-A0A931MJY9-F1
#
_entry.id   AF-A0A931MJY9-F1
#
_cell.length_a   1.000
_cell.length_b   1.000
_cell.length_c   1.000
_cell.angle_alpha   90.00
_cell.angle_beta   90.00
_cell.angle_gamma   90.00
#
_symmetry.space_group_name_H-M   'P 1'
#
loop_
_entity.id
_entity.type
_entity.pdbx_description
1 polymer ?
#
loop_
_entity_poly.entity_id
_entity_poly.type
_entity_poly.pdbx_seq_one_letter_code
_entity_poly.pdbx_strand_id
1 'polypeptide(L)'
;MKKLIVTFAILVVALLVAIYIAMAPLASPTSSDGINGLLMSLDGMVDAIESGVGRSVGALIALGTGVVLAMIAGIALSNSGSNGGYAESYGDEAEGARFTPFTPSPADDEVALEEPVARPREEIRPAPAPAPKPVAAPRPTPAPAPAPVQQPEPEPEAEIDPTPVPRIAVDDGDDDESAYDLSGHLADPANRGSAAFVPKSKAAPKADVVPPVEVSAPAPSQAPVEEQPELPDFPPAPDLGNPPVVVLVRKEREAARDWFADTSWFGGLPRLGGKAWPRGASGHPMPFAAQIDLAALAAACPGTAIAQDGSLAFFLGEGAVVHVEGEGHDFAEPPQDLAPAFDEGGEPLPAVPSRLSRWFFPFWPVSLHPAPVTEAERASGEVASLVEARMAQPVAGRDHTFFAVGVGESVEALWWHGVLHLVARLEEALDHSGEPLAERRAVLEQARAMLAEIEQDPGIDADEREDMREDFEAQEAELVQLEQQRAALPEMIGALEGFAQGRDPWTALTSEELDVLRDFLPEVHERFGELIRHHAPGALGELATISLRAMISGPSEAVAAIPPETLARLNGEYRQPPEALHAMFMPVPGRGQDEIALLELAYDDLMEWGWPEEGRLRFLIAPAHAAAGRWDMARLVFTTD
;
A
#
# COMPACT_ATOMS: atom_id res chain seq x y z
N MET A 1 -40.36 30.48 1.36
CA MET A 1 -39.54 31.71 1.29
C MET A 1 -38.39 31.70 2.31
N LYS A 2 -38.63 31.57 3.63
CA LYS A 2 -37.54 31.53 4.64
C LYS A 2 -36.48 30.44 4.41
N LYS A 3 -36.88 29.22 4.02
CA LYS A 3 -35.94 28.12 3.70
C LYS A 3 -34.98 28.46 2.57
N LEU A 4 -35.53 29.01 1.48
CA LEU A 4 -34.79 29.42 0.29
C LEU A 4 -33.78 30.55 0.61
N ILE A 5 -34.13 31.45 1.53
CA ILE A 5 -33.22 32.51 2.00
C ILE A 5 -32.04 31.94 2.78
N VAL A 6 -32.26 30.94 3.65
CA VAL A 6 -31.18 30.30 4.44
C VAL A 6 -30.24 29.49 3.54
N THR A 7 -30.79 28.65 2.65
CA THR A 7 -29.99 27.88 1.68
C THR A 7 -29.15 28.80 0.79
N PHE A 8 -29.74 29.90 0.31
CA PHE A 8 -29.02 30.88 -0.50
C PHE A 8 -27.94 31.62 0.30
N ALA A 9 -28.20 31.96 1.56
CA ALA A 9 -27.21 32.60 2.42
C ALA A 9 -25.98 31.68 2.67
N ILE A 10 -26.20 30.38 2.90
CA ILE A 10 -25.11 29.40 3.08
C ILE A 10 -24.26 29.29 1.81
N LEU A 11 -24.90 29.20 0.64
CA LEU A 11 -24.20 29.13 -0.65
C LEU A 11 -23.41 30.40 -0.95
N VAL A 12 -23.97 31.58 -0.65
CA VAL A 12 -23.26 32.87 -0.82
C VAL A 12 -22.05 32.95 0.11
N VAL A 13 -22.17 32.50 1.36
CA VAL A 13 -21.03 32.49 2.30
C VAL A 13 -19.95 31.51 1.83
N ALA A 14 -20.31 30.29 1.42
CA ALA A 14 -19.36 29.32 0.91
C ALA A 14 -18.63 29.83 -0.35
N LEU A 15 -19.35 30.48 -1.26
CA LEU A 15 -18.76 31.11 -2.45
C LEU A 15 -17.80 32.24 -2.07
N LEU A 16 -18.15 33.09 -1.11
CA LEU A 16 -17.28 34.17 -0.65
C LEU A 16 -16.01 33.63 0.02
N VAL A 17 -16.10 32.54 0.79
CA VAL A 17 -14.94 31.86 1.39
C VAL A 17 -14.06 31.22 0.32
N ALA A 18 -14.64 30.56 -0.68
CA ALA A 18 -13.89 29.98 -1.80
C ALA A 18 -13.17 31.05 -2.63
N ILE A 19 -13.83 32.19 -2.91
CA ILE A 19 -13.22 33.35 -3.56
C ILE A 19 -12.07 33.90 -2.71
N TYR A 20 -12.25 33.96 -1.38
CA TYR A 20 -11.20 34.42 -0.46
C TYR A 20 -9.96 33.52 -0.49
N ILE A 21 -10.14 32.20 -0.36
CA ILE A 21 -9.06 31.19 -0.44
C ILE A 21 -8.32 31.28 -1.78
N ALA A 22 -9.06 31.45 -2.88
CA ALA A 22 -8.47 31.54 -4.22
C ALA A 22 -7.66 32.83 -4.46
N MET A 23 -7.83 33.88 -3.64
CA MET A 23 -7.32 35.23 -3.93
C MET A 23 -6.19 35.74 -3.00
N ALA A 24 -5.64 34.95 -2.07
CA ALA A 24 -4.85 35.49 -0.95
C ALA A 24 -3.53 36.26 -1.31
N PRO A 25 -3.10 37.27 -0.50
CA PRO A 25 -3.82 37.95 0.59
C PRO A 25 -4.20 39.42 0.27
N LEU A 26 -5.35 39.89 0.80
CA LEU A 26 -5.87 41.28 0.67
C LEU A 26 -5.84 42.09 1.97
N ALA A 27 -5.36 41.54 3.09
CA ALA A 27 -5.37 42.24 4.37
C ALA A 27 -4.36 43.41 4.40
N SER A 28 -4.78 44.57 3.89
CA SER A 28 -4.26 45.86 4.35
C SER A 28 -4.98 46.19 5.66
N PRO A 29 -4.27 46.58 6.74
CA PRO A 29 -4.90 46.85 8.02
C PRO A 29 -5.91 47.99 7.87
N THR A 30 -7.21 47.68 8.00
CA THR A 30 -8.27 48.70 8.09
C THR A 30 -8.78 48.79 9.52
N SER A 31 -9.23 49.98 9.89
CA SER A 31 -9.35 50.48 11.27
C SER A 31 -10.56 49.97 12.08
N SER A 32 -11.02 48.73 11.87
CA SER A 32 -12.09 48.16 12.68
C SER A 32 -11.68 46.81 13.28
N ASP A 33 -11.41 46.82 14.59
CA ASP A 33 -10.84 45.71 15.36
C ASP A 33 -11.65 44.40 15.29
N GLY A 34 -12.96 44.48 15.04
CA GLY A 34 -13.82 43.30 14.98
C GLY A 34 -13.69 42.45 13.72
N ILE A 35 -13.37 43.06 12.56
CA ILE A 35 -13.25 42.34 11.28
C ILE A 35 -11.85 41.75 11.13
N ASN A 36 -10.83 42.40 11.68
CA ASN A 36 -9.44 41.95 11.57
C ASN A 36 -9.21 40.61 12.29
N GLY A 37 -9.88 40.36 13.43
CA GLY A 37 -9.76 39.06 14.12
C GLY A 37 -10.32 37.89 13.31
N LEU A 38 -11.43 38.11 12.60
CA LEU A 38 -12.02 37.10 11.71
C LEU A 38 -11.12 36.86 10.48
N LEU A 39 -10.60 37.93 9.88
CA LEU A 39 -9.71 37.82 8.72
C LEU A 39 -8.38 37.15 9.07
N MET A 40 -7.77 37.45 10.22
CA MET A 40 -6.56 36.75 10.70
C MET A 40 -6.81 35.26 10.97
N SER A 41 -7.99 34.90 11.49
CA SER A 41 -8.37 33.50 11.66
C SER A 41 -8.59 32.80 10.31
N LEU A 42 -9.12 33.51 9.31
CA LEU A 42 -9.28 32.98 7.96
C LEU A 42 -7.92 32.85 7.26
N ASP A 43 -7.01 33.80 7.43
CA ASP A 43 -5.66 33.74 6.87
C ASP A 43 -4.88 32.54 7.45
N GLY A 44 -4.91 32.33 8.77
CA GLY A 44 -4.28 31.14 9.38
C GLY A 44 -4.90 29.81 8.93
N MET A 45 -6.21 29.80 8.61
CA MET A 45 -6.87 28.62 8.04
C MET A 45 -6.49 28.42 6.56
N VAL A 46 -6.35 29.50 5.79
CA VAL A 46 -5.88 29.46 4.39
C VAL A 46 -4.45 28.95 4.33
N ASP A 47 -3.57 29.39 5.21
CA ASP A 47 -2.18 28.91 5.28
C ASP A 47 -2.11 27.41 5.63
N ALA A 48 -2.98 26.94 6.53
CA ALA A 48 -3.09 25.51 6.85
C ALA A 48 -3.65 24.68 5.67
N ILE A 49 -4.60 25.23 4.91
CA ILE A 49 -5.16 24.58 3.72
C ILE A 49 -4.14 24.57 2.57
N GLU A 50 -3.41 25.66 2.38
CA GLU A 50 -2.37 25.78 1.36
C GLU A 50 -1.22 24.79 1.60
N SER A 51 -0.79 24.64 2.85
CA SER A 51 0.26 23.68 3.22
C SER A 51 -0.17 22.22 3.13
N GLY A 52 -1.46 21.90 3.32
CA GLY A 52 -1.94 20.53 3.26
C GLY A 52 -2.37 20.04 1.86
N VAL A 53 -3.14 20.84 1.12
CA VAL A 53 -3.84 20.37 -0.09
C VAL A 53 -3.75 21.33 -1.28
N GLY A 54 -3.13 22.50 -1.11
CA GLY A 54 -3.04 23.52 -2.13
C GLY A 54 -4.32 24.34 -2.33
N ARG A 55 -4.17 25.58 -2.83
CA ARG A 55 -5.24 26.59 -2.84
C ARG A 55 -6.44 26.24 -3.72
N SER A 56 -6.20 25.62 -4.88
CA SER A 56 -7.25 25.23 -5.83
C SER A 56 -8.14 24.13 -5.26
N VAL A 57 -7.55 23.13 -4.62
CA VAL A 57 -8.27 22.04 -3.95
C VAL A 57 -9.00 22.57 -2.71
N GLY A 58 -8.35 23.43 -1.92
CA GLY A 58 -8.97 24.11 -0.78
C GLY A 58 -10.25 24.88 -1.13
N ALA A 59 -10.23 25.62 -2.25
CA ALA A 59 -11.42 26.34 -2.73
C ALA A 59 -12.55 25.39 -3.17
N LEU A 60 -12.23 24.26 -3.80
CA LEU A 60 -13.21 23.24 -4.18
C LEU A 60 -13.83 22.54 -2.96
N ILE A 61 -13.03 22.22 -1.95
CA ILE A 61 -13.51 21.65 -0.67
C ILE A 61 -14.48 22.62 0.02
N ALA A 62 -14.18 23.92 0.04
CA ALA A 62 -15.05 24.93 0.62
C ALA A 62 -16.41 25.01 -0.11
N LEU A 63 -16.41 24.95 -1.44
CA LEU A 63 -17.64 24.92 -2.24
C LEU A 63 -18.44 23.63 -2.02
N GLY A 64 -17.77 22.47 -2.03
CA GLY A 64 -18.40 21.17 -1.78
C GLY A 64 -19.07 21.10 -0.41
N THR A 65 -18.37 21.55 0.63
CA THR A 65 -18.89 21.62 2.00
C THR A 65 -20.11 22.55 2.09
N GLY A 66 -20.05 23.71 1.40
CA GLY A 66 -21.17 24.64 1.32
C GLY A 66 -22.43 24.03 0.71
N VAL A 67 -22.28 23.21 -0.35
CA VAL A 67 -23.40 22.49 -0.99
C VAL A 67 -23.98 21.44 -0.05
N VAL A 68 -23.14 20.63 0.60
CA VAL A 68 -23.60 19.61 1.56
C VAL A 68 -24.35 20.23 2.73
N LEU A 69 -23.82 21.31 3.33
CA LEU A 69 -24.49 22.03 4.41
C LEU A 69 -25.83 22.64 3.95
N ALA A 70 -25.90 23.16 2.73
CA ALA A 70 -27.13 23.68 2.14
C ALA A 70 -28.18 22.58 1.96
N MET A 71 -27.77 21.36 1.57
CA MET A 71 -28.66 20.19 1.48
C MET A 71 -29.13 19.73 2.86
N ILE A 72 -28.24 19.58 3.84
CA ILE A 72 -28.58 19.18 5.22
C ILE A 72 -29.55 20.17 5.85
N ALA A 73 -29.29 21.48 5.70
CA ALA A 73 -30.21 22.52 6.16
C ALA A 73 -31.57 22.44 5.46
N GLY A 74 -31.59 22.12 4.16
CA GLY A 74 -32.81 21.87 3.41
C GLY A 74 -33.63 20.70 3.98
N ILE A 75 -32.98 19.58 4.27
CA ILE A 75 -33.60 18.36 4.82
C ILE A 75 -34.10 18.60 6.26
N ALA A 76 -33.27 19.16 7.13
CA ALA A 76 -33.62 19.46 8.52
C ALA A 76 -34.82 20.42 8.63
N LEU A 77 -34.86 21.43 7.76
CA LEU A 77 -35.99 22.36 7.69
C LEU A 77 -37.21 21.76 6.98
N SER A 78 -37.04 20.70 6.16
CA SER A 78 -38.15 19.95 5.56
C SER A 78 -38.89 19.12 6.60
N ASN A 79 -38.13 18.46 7.49
CA ASN A 79 -38.67 17.57 8.52
C ASN A 79 -39.35 18.30 9.70
N SER A 80 -39.13 19.60 9.85
CA SER A 80 -39.76 20.41 10.92
C SER A 80 -41.22 20.82 10.61
N GLY A 81 -41.81 20.34 9.50
CA GLY A 81 -43.18 20.68 9.08
C GLY A 81 -44.30 19.80 9.65
N SER A 82 -44.00 18.70 10.34
CA SER A 82 -45.02 17.75 10.82
C SER A 82 -44.68 17.22 12.20
N ASN A 83 -44.91 18.03 13.23
CA ASN A 83 -45.53 17.58 14.49
C ASN A 83 -45.67 18.77 15.43
N GLY A 84 -46.91 19.24 15.56
CA GLY A 84 -47.32 20.03 16.71
C GLY A 84 -47.53 19.11 17.91
N GLY A 85 -47.08 19.58 19.07
CA GLY A 85 -47.44 19.01 20.38
C GLY A 85 -46.36 18.12 20.98
N TYR A 86 -45.51 18.69 21.81
CA TYR A 86 -45.54 18.56 23.28
C TYR A 86 -44.27 19.20 23.82
N ALA A 87 -44.47 20.22 24.65
CA ALA A 87 -43.42 20.77 25.48
C ALA A 87 -43.17 19.80 26.63
N GLU A 88 -41.93 19.38 26.85
CA GLU A 88 -41.51 18.90 28.16
C GLU A 88 -40.05 19.25 28.43
N SER A 89 -39.86 19.71 29.66
CA SER A 89 -38.68 20.27 30.29
C SER A 89 -37.73 19.18 30.78
N TYR A 90 -36.43 19.32 30.52
CA TYR A 90 -35.27 18.93 31.37
C TYR A 90 -34.04 19.61 30.70
N GLY A 91 -33.11 20.33 31.33
CA GLY A 91 -32.76 20.46 32.74
C GLY A 91 -31.76 19.37 33.16
N ASP A 92 -30.50 19.44 32.74
CA ASP A 92 -29.34 19.66 33.64
C ASP A 92 -27.97 19.50 32.95
N GLU A 93 -27.03 20.32 33.41
CA GLU A 93 -25.57 20.20 33.54
C GLU A 93 -24.71 19.29 32.64
N ALA A 94 -23.72 19.92 31.97
CA ALA A 94 -22.33 19.42 31.93
C ALA A 94 -21.30 20.53 31.60
N GLU A 95 -20.53 20.86 32.63
CA GLU A 95 -19.12 21.28 32.71
C GLU A 95 -18.30 21.54 31.43
N GLY A 96 -17.92 22.81 31.27
CA GLY A 96 -16.53 23.26 31.45
C GLY A 96 -15.38 22.63 30.64
N ALA A 97 -15.06 23.22 29.49
CA ALA A 97 -13.68 23.25 28.97
C ALA A 97 -13.37 24.65 28.42
N ARG A 98 -12.63 25.44 29.21
CA ARG A 98 -12.08 26.74 28.79
C ARG A 98 -10.81 26.48 27.98
N PHE A 99 -10.87 26.76 26.69
CA PHE A 99 -9.69 26.84 25.84
C PHE A 99 -8.95 28.15 26.14
N THR A 100 -7.73 28.08 26.67
CA THR A 100 -6.84 29.25 26.79
C THR A 100 -6.00 29.36 25.53
N PRO A 101 -6.01 30.50 24.81
CA PRO A 101 -5.08 30.71 23.71
C PRO A 101 -3.65 30.89 24.24
N PHE A 102 -2.73 30.20 23.59
CA PHE A 102 -1.28 30.29 23.77
C PHE A 102 -0.79 31.68 23.34
N THR A 103 -0.22 32.45 24.28
CA THR A 103 0.47 33.71 23.98
C THR A 103 1.97 33.44 23.83
N PRO A 104 2.58 33.60 22.64
CA PRO A 104 4.03 33.63 22.54
C PRO A 104 4.59 34.94 23.14
N SER A 105 5.60 34.78 23.99
CA SER A 105 6.37 35.86 24.63
C SER A 105 7.22 36.60 23.58
N PRO A 106 7.31 37.95 23.63
CA PRO A 106 8.26 38.69 22.81
C PRO A 106 9.64 38.60 23.47
N ALA A 107 10.63 38.09 22.73
CA ALA A 107 12.03 38.27 23.07
C ALA A 107 12.66 39.12 21.97
N ASP A 108 13.11 40.29 22.40
CA ASP A 108 13.97 41.21 21.67
C ASP A 108 15.30 40.54 21.32
N ASP A 109 15.74 40.70 20.07
CA ASP A 109 17.17 40.83 19.76
C ASP A 109 17.31 41.65 18.46
N GLU A 110 17.59 42.94 18.63
CA GLU A 110 18.08 43.83 17.59
C GLU A 110 19.46 43.34 17.10
N VAL A 111 19.52 42.75 15.91
CA VAL A 111 20.78 42.58 15.18
C VAL A 111 20.85 43.61 14.06
N ALA A 112 21.77 44.55 14.24
CA ALA A 112 22.11 45.61 13.30
C ALA A 112 22.53 45.03 11.93
N LEU A 113 21.85 45.49 10.87
CA LEU A 113 22.26 45.26 9.48
C LEU A 113 23.48 46.15 9.17
N GLU A 114 24.67 45.55 9.15
CA GLU A 114 25.84 46.18 8.51
C GLU A 114 25.75 46.04 6.98
N GLU A 115 25.98 47.15 6.29
CA GLU A 115 26.00 47.26 4.82
C GLU A 115 27.09 46.37 4.20
N PRO A 116 26.78 45.59 3.14
CA PRO A 116 27.78 44.78 2.46
C PRO A 116 28.71 45.66 1.62
N VAL A 117 29.97 45.76 2.04
CA VAL A 117 31.08 46.34 1.29
C VAL A 117 31.29 45.55 -0.01
N ALA A 118 31.12 46.22 -1.14
CA ALA A 118 31.35 45.70 -2.48
C ALA A 118 32.80 45.19 -2.64
N ARG A 119 32.95 43.88 -2.87
CA ARG A 119 34.24 43.29 -3.27
C ARG A 119 34.48 43.50 -4.77
N PRO A 120 35.73 43.77 -5.21
CA PRO A 120 36.08 43.89 -6.62
C PRO A 120 35.84 42.59 -7.37
N ARG A 121 35.20 42.71 -8.53
CA ARG A 121 34.92 41.63 -9.49
C ARG A 121 36.24 41.07 -10.03
N GLU A 122 36.59 39.85 -9.63
CA GLU A 122 37.71 39.11 -10.21
C GLU A 122 37.43 38.81 -11.69
N GLU A 123 38.37 39.20 -12.53
CA GLU A 123 38.36 39.04 -13.98
C GLU A 123 38.62 37.55 -14.31
N ILE A 124 37.54 36.82 -14.62
CA ILE A 124 37.58 35.41 -15.02
C ILE A 124 38.36 35.31 -16.33
N ARG A 125 39.57 34.75 -16.28
CA ARG A 125 40.31 34.35 -17.48
C ARG A 125 39.62 33.13 -18.12
N PRO A 126 39.43 33.12 -19.45
CA PRO A 126 38.83 31.98 -20.14
C PRO A 126 39.70 30.73 -19.95
N ALA A 127 39.04 29.62 -19.62
CA ALA A 127 39.67 28.32 -19.47
C ALA A 127 40.33 27.89 -20.81
N PRO A 128 41.53 27.29 -20.78
CA PRO A 128 42.20 26.81 -21.98
C PRO A 128 41.37 25.72 -22.66
N ALA A 129 41.32 25.79 -24.00
CA ALA A 129 40.58 24.86 -24.83
C ALA A 129 41.03 23.40 -24.57
N PRO A 130 40.08 22.44 -24.44
CA PRO A 130 40.42 21.05 -24.17
C PRO A 130 41.25 20.46 -25.32
N ALA A 131 42.28 19.71 -24.95
CA ALA A 131 43.13 19.00 -25.90
C ALA A 131 42.30 18.01 -26.75
N PRO A 132 42.65 17.82 -28.04
CA PRO A 132 41.93 16.92 -28.93
C PRO A 132 41.98 15.48 -28.40
N LYS A 133 40.80 14.83 -28.32
CA LYS A 133 40.67 13.42 -27.95
C LYS A 133 41.50 12.54 -28.91
N PRO A 134 42.24 11.54 -28.41
CA PRO A 134 42.95 10.58 -29.25
C PRO A 134 42.00 9.89 -30.22
N VAL A 135 42.34 9.90 -31.51
CA VAL A 135 41.63 9.15 -32.55
C VAL A 135 41.79 7.66 -32.25
N ALA A 136 40.68 6.97 -31.99
CA ALA A 136 40.68 5.53 -31.75
C ALA A 136 41.26 4.80 -32.98
N ALA A 137 42.20 3.88 -32.73
CA ALA A 137 42.74 3.00 -33.75
C ALA A 137 41.61 2.16 -34.38
N PRO A 138 41.65 1.90 -35.69
CA PRO A 138 40.62 1.11 -36.38
C PRO A 138 40.52 -0.28 -35.75
N ARG A 139 39.28 -0.68 -35.38
CA ARG A 139 38.99 -2.02 -34.91
C ARG A 139 39.39 -3.05 -35.98
N PRO A 140 40.09 -4.14 -35.61
CA PRO A 140 40.39 -5.22 -36.55
C PRO A 140 39.10 -5.82 -37.10
N THR A 141 39.07 -6.03 -38.41
CA THR A 141 37.99 -6.70 -39.13
C THR A 141 37.72 -8.07 -38.51
N PRO A 142 36.46 -8.42 -38.15
CA PRO A 142 36.12 -9.73 -37.63
C PRO A 142 36.52 -10.83 -38.61
N ALA A 143 37.12 -11.90 -38.09
CA ALA A 143 37.40 -13.10 -38.87
C ALA A 143 36.08 -13.71 -39.39
N PRO A 144 36.06 -14.27 -40.61
CA PRO A 144 34.87 -14.86 -41.20
C PRO A 144 34.32 -15.98 -40.31
N ALA A 145 33.02 -15.94 -40.06
CA ALA A 145 32.30 -16.91 -39.26
C ALA A 145 32.50 -18.34 -39.84
N PRO A 146 32.76 -19.34 -38.98
CA PRO A 146 32.90 -20.73 -39.43
C PRO A 146 31.60 -21.19 -40.10
N ALA A 147 31.75 -21.93 -41.20
CA ALA A 147 30.64 -22.51 -41.94
C ALA A 147 29.80 -23.42 -41.02
N PRO A 148 28.46 -23.39 -41.15
CA PRO A 148 27.57 -24.19 -40.32
C PRO A 148 27.90 -25.69 -40.48
N VAL A 149 28.23 -26.32 -39.36
CA VAL A 149 28.38 -27.77 -39.26
C VAL A 149 26.98 -28.38 -39.46
N GLN A 150 26.82 -29.23 -40.46
CA GLN A 150 25.56 -29.92 -40.71
C GLN A 150 25.23 -30.80 -39.49
N GLN A 151 24.10 -30.51 -38.83
CA GLN A 151 23.50 -31.41 -37.87
C GLN A 151 23.06 -32.70 -38.58
N PRO A 152 23.36 -33.89 -38.04
CA PRO A 152 22.88 -35.14 -38.60
C PRO A 152 21.35 -35.20 -38.54
N GLU A 153 20.78 -35.65 -39.65
CA GLU A 153 19.36 -35.92 -39.86
C GLU A 153 18.85 -36.89 -38.78
N PRO A 154 17.77 -36.56 -38.05
CA PRO A 154 17.25 -37.42 -36.99
C PRO A 154 16.74 -38.75 -37.56
N GLU A 155 17.18 -39.85 -36.93
CA GLU A 155 16.69 -41.21 -37.19
C GLU A 155 15.18 -41.29 -36.94
N PRO A 156 14.39 -41.97 -37.79
CA PRO A 156 12.95 -42.07 -37.63
C PRO A 156 12.58 -42.83 -36.35
N GLU A 157 11.82 -42.16 -35.47
CA GLU A 157 11.25 -42.75 -34.27
C GLU A 157 10.33 -43.93 -34.62
N ALA A 158 10.53 -45.04 -33.91
CA ALA A 158 9.74 -46.25 -34.04
C ALA A 158 8.31 -46.00 -33.54
N GLU A 159 7.35 -46.37 -34.38
CA GLU A 159 5.91 -46.35 -34.14
C GLU A 159 5.56 -47.22 -32.92
N ILE A 160 5.15 -46.60 -31.81
CA ILE A 160 4.70 -47.29 -30.59
C ILE A 160 3.21 -47.59 -30.74
N ASP A 161 2.89 -48.89 -30.78
CA ASP A 161 1.53 -49.44 -30.82
C ASP A 161 0.77 -49.14 -29.51
N PRO A 162 -0.37 -48.41 -29.54
CA PRO A 162 -1.07 -48.02 -28.31
C PRO A 162 -1.74 -49.23 -27.65
N THR A 163 -1.31 -49.50 -26.42
CA THR A 163 -1.91 -50.51 -25.53
C THR A 163 -3.32 -50.07 -25.12
N PRO A 164 -4.35 -50.95 -25.15
CA PRO A 164 -5.73 -50.57 -24.83
C PRO A 164 -5.92 -50.32 -23.32
N VAL A 165 -6.47 -49.14 -23.00
CA VAL A 165 -6.85 -48.72 -21.65
C VAL A 165 -8.11 -49.49 -21.20
N PRO A 166 -8.14 -50.08 -19.99
CA PRO A 166 -9.33 -50.74 -19.47
C PRO A 166 -10.42 -49.72 -19.11
N ARG A 167 -11.64 -49.98 -19.58
CA ARG A 167 -12.86 -49.22 -19.22
C ARG A 167 -13.21 -49.46 -17.76
N ILE A 168 -13.13 -48.43 -16.95
CA ILE A 168 -13.70 -48.38 -15.60
C ILE A 168 -15.20 -48.04 -15.77
N ALA A 169 -16.06 -48.90 -15.24
CA ALA A 169 -17.48 -48.65 -15.13
C ALA A 169 -17.70 -47.62 -14.01
N VAL A 170 -18.39 -46.52 -14.35
CA VAL A 170 -18.90 -45.57 -13.37
C VAL A 170 -20.24 -46.12 -12.89
N ASP A 171 -20.30 -46.33 -11.58
CA ASP A 171 -21.48 -46.74 -10.81
C ASP A 171 -22.16 -45.45 -10.33
N ASP A 172 -23.38 -45.22 -10.82
CA ASP A 172 -24.24 -44.12 -10.39
C ASP A 172 -24.89 -44.51 -9.05
N GLY A 173 -24.54 -43.78 -7.98
CA GLY A 173 -25.08 -44.02 -6.65
C GLY A 173 -25.06 -42.77 -5.77
N ASP A 174 -26.19 -42.07 -5.80
CA ASP A 174 -26.94 -41.42 -4.70
C ASP A 174 -26.19 -40.60 -3.62
N ASP A 175 -26.57 -39.32 -3.59
CA ASP A 175 -27.03 -38.55 -2.43
C ASP A 175 -26.31 -38.73 -1.07
N ASP A 176 -25.48 -37.74 -0.72
CA ASP A 176 -25.44 -37.22 0.65
C ASP A 176 -24.91 -35.76 0.65
N GLU A 177 -25.85 -34.82 0.83
CA GLU A 177 -25.58 -33.44 1.20
C GLU A 177 -25.00 -33.38 2.61
N SER A 178 -23.73 -32.99 2.74
CA SER A 178 -23.22 -32.41 3.98
C SER A 178 -22.63 -31.04 3.70
N ALA A 179 -23.37 -30.01 4.11
CA ALA A 179 -23.00 -28.62 4.10
C ALA A 179 -21.70 -28.38 4.90
N TYR A 180 -20.67 -27.88 4.22
CA TYR A 180 -19.58 -27.14 4.84
C TYR A 180 -19.84 -25.65 4.62
N ASP A 181 -20.19 -24.99 5.72
CA ASP A 181 -20.31 -23.55 5.84
C ASP A 181 -18.90 -22.94 5.88
N LEU A 182 -18.48 -22.39 4.74
CA LEU A 182 -17.26 -21.63 4.54
C LEU A 182 -17.67 -20.24 4.04
N SER A 183 -18.26 -19.46 4.95
CA SER A 183 -18.38 -18.01 4.86
C SER A 183 -17.58 -17.45 6.05
N GLY A 184 -16.47 -16.72 5.91
CA GLY A 184 -16.15 -15.72 4.90
C GLY A 184 -16.20 -14.34 5.55
N HIS A 185 -15.35 -14.09 6.56
CA HIS A 185 -15.11 -12.75 7.11
C HIS A 185 -14.11 -12.02 6.20
N LEU A 186 -14.63 -11.44 5.12
CA LEU A 186 -14.01 -10.35 4.38
C LEU A 186 -14.71 -9.07 4.85
N ALA A 187 -14.05 -8.34 5.76
CA ALA A 187 -14.44 -6.99 6.12
C ALA A 187 -13.58 -6.03 5.31
N ASP A 188 -14.15 -5.47 4.26
CA ASP A 188 -13.63 -4.34 3.49
C ASP A 188 -14.14 -3.03 4.15
N PRO A 189 -13.27 -2.15 4.67
CA PRO A 189 -13.66 -0.89 5.26
C PRO A 189 -13.39 0.30 4.32
N ALA A 190 -13.87 0.27 3.07
CA ALA A 190 -14.07 1.52 2.33
C ALA A 190 -15.25 1.42 1.35
N ASN A 191 -16.09 2.45 1.35
CA ASN A 191 -17.09 2.74 0.32
C ASN A 191 -18.47 2.05 0.41
N ARG A 192 -19.28 2.44 1.42
CA ARG A 192 -20.74 2.27 1.38
C ARG A 192 -21.43 3.59 1.05
N GLY A 193 -21.70 3.79 -0.23
CA GLY A 193 -22.47 4.92 -0.75
C GLY A 193 -23.31 4.53 -1.97
N SER A 194 -24.08 3.45 -1.90
CA SER A 194 -25.16 3.22 -2.86
C SER A 194 -26.37 2.61 -2.17
N ALA A 195 -27.47 3.36 -2.21
CA ALA A 195 -28.72 3.04 -1.55
C ALA A 195 -29.51 2.03 -2.39
N ALA A 196 -29.36 0.74 -2.10
CA ALA A 196 -30.31 -0.27 -2.56
C ALA A 196 -31.62 -0.11 -1.74
N PHE A 197 -32.70 0.17 -2.45
CA PHE A 197 -34.06 0.27 -1.91
C PHE A 197 -34.52 -1.14 -1.49
N VAL A 198 -34.51 -1.43 -0.18
CA VAL A 198 -35.10 -2.64 0.38
C VAL A 198 -36.59 -2.35 0.67
N PRO A 199 -37.56 -3.00 0.00
CA PRO A 199 -38.96 -2.81 0.34
C PRO A 199 -39.23 -3.34 1.75
N LYS A 200 -39.87 -2.51 2.58
CA LYS A 200 -40.26 -2.85 3.95
C LYS A 200 -41.29 -3.99 3.96
N SER A 201 -40.82 -5.21 4.18
CA SER A 201 -41.67 -6.36 4.48
C SER A 201 -42.42 -6.16 5.81
N LYS A 202 -43.73 -6.37 5.74
CA LYS A 202 -44.73 -6.26 6.81
C LYS A 202 -44.51 -7.41 7.81
N ALA A 203 -44.40 -7.07 9.09
CA ALA A 203 -44.11 -7.99 10.19
C ALA A 203 -44.99 -9.26 10.20
N ALA A 204 -44.35 -10.42 10.09
CA ALA A 204 -44.93 -11.72 10.37
C ALA A 204 -45.08 -11.94 11.90
N PRO A 205 -46.09 -12.71 12.35
CA PRO A 205 -46.35 -12.93 13.78
C PRO A 205 -45.24 -13.76 14.43
N LYS A 206 -44.81 -13.31 15.62
CA LYS A 206 -43.84 -14.00 16.49
C LYS A 206 -44.29 -15.44 16.77
N ALA A 207 -43.51 -16.40 16.29
CA ALA A 207 -43.58 -17.77 16.77
C ALA A 207 -42.90 -17.86 18.15
N ASP A 208 -43.58 -18.50 19.10
CA ASP A 208 -43.05 -18.79 20.44
C ASP A 208 -41.80 -19.67 20.33
N VAL A 209 -40.64 -19.08 20.59
CA VAL A 209 -39.37 -19.79 20.74
C VAL A 209 -39.38 -20.46 22.11
N VAL A 210 -39.51 -21.79 22.10
CA VAL A 210 -39.27 -22.64 23.27
C VAL A 210 -37.77 -22.55 23.62
N PRO A 211 -37.40 -22.25 24.88
CA PRO A 211 -35.99 -22.20 25.27
C PRO A 211 -35.35 -23.60 25.11
N PRO A 212 -34.10 -23.67 24.63
CA PRO A 212 -33.40 -24.94 24.53
C PRO A 212 -33.22 -25.55 25.92
N VAL A 213 -33.57 -26.83 26.04
CA VAL A 213 -33.30 -27.65 27.22
C VAL A 213 -31.79 -27.80 27.34
N GLU A 214 -31.22 -27.24 28.41
CA GLU A 214 -29.84 -27.51 28.83
C GLU A 214 -29.70 -29.01 29.16
N VAL A 215 -29.11 -29.75 28.22
CA VAL A 215 -28.61 -31.09 28.49
C VAL A 215 -27.23 -30.93 29.11
N SER A 216 -27.12 -31.08 30.43
CA SER A 216 -25.83 -31.17 31.11
C SER A 216 -24.99 -32.30 30.51
N ALA A 217 -23.97 -31.93 29.75
CA ALA A 217 -22.92 -32.87 29.36
C ALA A 217 -22.13 -33.27 30.63
N PRO A 218 -21.81 -34.57 30.81
CA PRO A 218 -20.98 -35.02 31.92
C PRO A 218 -19.59 -34.39 31.83
N ALA A 219 -19.08 -33.93 32.97
CA ALA A 219 -17.75 -33.35 33.10
C ALA A 219 -16.70 -34.28 32.45
N PRO A 220 -15.80 -33.75 31.60
CA PRO A 220 -14.74 -34.56 31.01
C PRO A 220 -13.87 -35.13 32.14
N SER A 221 -13.79 -36.47 32.18
CA SER A 221 -12.88 -37.19 33.06
C SER A 221 -11.46 -36.69 32.82
N GLN A 222 -10.86 -36.08 33.83
CA GLN A 222 -9.47 -35.62 33.80
C GLN A 222 -8.57 -36.80 33.44
N ALA A 223 -8.07 -36.80 32.21
CA ALA A 223 -7.00 -37.70 31.82
C ALA A 223 -5.77 -37.37 32.71
N PRO A 224 -4.95 -38.37 33.08
CA PRO A 224 -3.72 -38.12 33.82
C PRO A 224 -2.89 -37.09 33.07
N VAL A 225 -2.48 -36.03 33.77
CA VAL A 225 -1.48 -35.08 33.27
C VAL A 225 -0.22 -35.91 33.04
N GLU A 226 0.08 -36.26 31.79
CA GLU A 226 1.38 -36.80 31.41
C GLU A 226 2.41 -35.76 31.85
N GLU A 227 3.26 -36.14 32.81
CA GLU A 227 4.41 -35.34 33.25
C GLU A 227 5.22 -34.98 32.00
N GLN A 228 5.18 -33.70 31.60
CA GLN A 228 6.07 -33.18 30.56
C GLN A 228 7.49 -33.57 30.97
N PRO A 229 8.21 -34.34 30.13
CA PRO A 229 9.55 -34.81 30.48
C PRO A 229 10.42 -33.60 30.83
N GLU A 230 11.03 -33.62 32.03
CA GLU A 230 11.93 -32.58 32.50
C GLU A 230 12.99 -32.32 31.42
N LEU A 231 12.93 -31.12 30.81
CA LEU A 231 13.91 -30.69 29.82
C LEU A 231 15.30 -30.74 30.49
N PRO A 232 16.32 -31.33 29.82
CA PRO A 232 17.65 -31.43 30.40
C PRO A 232 18.19 -30.04 30.79
N ASP A 233 18.85 -29.95 31.95
CA ASP A 233 19.48 -28.72 32.46
C ASP A 233 20.50 -28.18 31.43
N PHE A 234 20.09 -27.19 30.65
CA PHE A 234 21.00 -26.44 29.79
C PHE A 234 21.81 -25.45 30.64
N PRO A 235 23.10 -25.23 30.34
CA PRO A 235 23.85 -24.17 31.00
C PRO A 235 23.10 -22.83 30.84
N PRO A 236 23.15 -21.95 31.86
CA PRO A 236 22.45 -20.67 31.80
C PRO A 236 22.91 -19.92 30.54
N ALA A 237 21.94 -19.54 29.71
CA ALA A 237 22.22 -18.81 28.48
C ALA A 237 22.97 -17.51 28.81
N PRO A 238 23.92 -17.08 27.95
CA PRO A 238 24.52 -15.77 28.10
C PRO A 238 23.42 -14.69 28.11
N ASP A 239 23.64 -13.64 28.90
CA ASP A 239 22.76 -12.48 28.89
C ASP A 239 23.00 -11.67 27.62
N LEU A 240 21.94 -11.35 26.87
CA LEU A 240 22.02 -10.47 25.70
C LEU A 240 22.44 -9.05 26.11
N GLY A 241 22.19 -8.71 27.38
CA GLY A 241 22.23 -7.35 27.90
C GLY A 241 20.99 -6.57 27.48
N ASN A 242 21.10 -5.24 27.53
CA ASN A 242 20.10 -4.31 27.01
C ASN A 242 20.57 -3.78 25.64
N PRO A 243 20.42 -4.54 24.53
CA PRO A 243 20.87 -4.09 23.22
C PRO A 243 20.15 -2.78 22.87
N PRO A 244 20.83 -1.76 22.31
CA PRO A 244 20.13 -0.59 21.80
C PRO A 244 19.14 -1.03 20.71
N VAL A 245 18.09 -0.23 20.52
CA VAL A 245 17.27 -0.40 19.30
C VAL A 245 18.17 -0.08 18.11
N VAL A 246 18.09 -0.86 17.04
CA VAL A 246 18.81 -0.58 15.80
C VAL A 246 17.80 -0.30 14.70
N VAL A 247 17.77 0.93 14.21
CA VAL A 247 16.89 1.33 13.11
C VAL A 247 17.57 1.01 11.78
N LEU A 248 16.81 0.37 10.90
CA LEU A 248 17.26 0.00 9.57
C LEU A 248 16.84 1.10 8.59
N VAL A 249 17.82 1.80 8.02
CA VAL A 249 17.59 2.89 7.07
C VAL A 249 18.05 2.43 5.70
N ARG A 250 17.21 2.57 4.67
CA ARG A 250 17.66 2.31 3.29
C ARG A 250 18.87 3.17 2.95
N LYS A 251 19.86 2.62 2.25
CA LYS A 251 20.97 3.41 1.69
C LYS A 251 20.45 4.26 0.53
N GLU A 252 21.04 5.43 0.36
CA GLU A 252 20.80 6.28 -0.83
C GLU A 252 21.12 5.50 -2.09
N ARG A 253 20.38 5.71 -3.16
CA ARG A 253 20.63 5.12 -4.49
C ARG A 253 21.52 6.03 -5.33
N GLU A 254 22.41 5.39 -6.08
CA GLU A 254 23.36 6.01 -7.00
C GLU A 254 23.32 5.20 -8.30
N ALA A 255 23.19 5.89 -9.43
CA ALA A 255 23.03 5.27 -10.75
C ALA A 255 24.19 4.36 -11.16
N ALA A 256 25.41 4.64 -10.70
CA ALA A 256 26.63 3.97 -11.14
C ALA A 256 27.17 2.92 -10.16
N ARG A 257 26.53 2.74 -9.00
CA ARG A 257 27.02 1.84 -7.95
C ARG A 257 26.41 0.45 -8.13
N ASP A 258 27.24 -0.58 -7.94
CA ASP A 258 26.78 -1.94 -7.76
C ASP A 258 26.27 -2.13 -6.32
N TRP A 259 24.96 -2.33 -6.19
CA TRP A 259 24.26 -2.48 -4.91
C TRP A 259 24.31 -3.92 -4.39
N PHE A 260 24.59 -4.89 -5.27
CA PHE A 260 24.55 -6.30 -4.89
C PHE A 260 25.73 -6.70 -4.01
N ALA A 261 26.77 -5.87 -3.90
CA ALA A 261 27.91 -6.11 -3.02
C ALA A 261 27.63 -5.80 -1.54
N ASP A 262 26.50 -5.17 -1.20
CA ASP A 262 26.15 -4.85 0.18
C ASP A 262 25.92 -6.11 1.04
N THR A 263 26.20 -5.99 2.34
CA THR A 263 26.10 -7.10 3.31
C THR A 263 24.80 -7.11 4.10
N SER A 264 24.05 -6.00 4.11
CA SER A 264 22.72 -5.92 4.73
C SER A 264 21.73 -5.28 3.77
N TRP A 265 20.56 -5.90 3.57
CA TRP A 265 19.54 -5.44 2.63
C TRP A 265 18.15 -5.99 2.95
N PHE A 266 17.14 -5.35 2.36
CA PHE A 266 15.76 -5.84 2.25
C PHE A 266 15.51 -6.44 0.86
N GLY A 267 14.58 -7.40 0.77
CA GLY A 267 14.10 -8.03 -0.45
C GLY A 267 15.17 -8.64 -1.34
N GLY A 268 14.85 -8.93 -2.60
CA GLY A 268 15.73 -9.59 -3.55
C GLY A 268 15.97 -11.06 -3.23
N LEU A 269 17.18 -11.55 -3.49
CA LEU A 269 17.59 -12.91 -3.18
C LEU A 269 18.44 -12.95 -1.90
N PRO A 270 18.30 -13.99 -1.06
CA PRO A 270 19.20 -14.24 0.04
C PRO A 270 20.53 -14.83 -0.42
N ARG A 271 21.56 -14.68 0.39
CA ARG A 271 22.82 -15.43 0.30
C ARG A 271 22.82 -16.49 1.38
N LEU A 272 22.41 -17.72 1.04
CA LEU A 272 22.25 -18.83 1.99
C LEU A 272 23.48 -19.73 2.13
N GLY A 273 24.50 -19.54 1.30
CA GLY A 273 25.65 -20.44 1.22
C GLY A 273 25.17 -21.88 0.94
N GLY A 274 25.49 -22.81 1.84
CA GLY A 274 25.04 -24.21 1.76
C GLY A 274 23.72 -24.53 2.48
N LYS A 275 23.05 -23.53 3.07
CA LYS A 275 21.79 -23.75 3.81
C LYS A 275 20.63 -23.90 2.83
N ALA A 276 19.67 -24.76 3.18
CA ALA A 276 18.45 -24.92 2.41
C ALA A 276 17.54 -23.69 2.54
N TRP A 277 16.77 -23.41 1.49
CA TRP A 277 15.71 -22.41 1.53
C TRP A 277 14.61 -22.84 2.52
N PRO A 278 14.23 -22.01 3.50
CA PRO A 278 13.20 -22.37 4.48
C PRO A 278 11.85 -22.69 3.84
N ARG A 279 11.18 -23.72 4.37
CA ARG A 279 9.85 -24.14 3.94
C ARG A 279 8.92 -24.18 5.15
N GLY A 280 7.67 -23.76 4.98
CA GLY A 280 6.64 -23.82 6.01
C GLY A 280 6.15 -25.26 6.26
N ALA A 281 5.22 -25.41 7.20
CA ALA A 281 4.60 -26.69 7.55
C ALA A 281 3.85 -27.32 6.36
N SER A 282 3.34 -26.51 5.44
CA SER A 282 2.75 -26.95 4.17
C SER A 282 3.79 -27.47 3.15
N GLY A 283 5.08 -27.29 3.43
CA GLY A 283 6.18 -27.63 2.52
C GLY A 283 6.48 -26.55 1.47
N HIS A 284 5.67 -25.49 1.38
CA HIS A 284 5.92 -24.38 0.46
C HIS A 284 7.12 -23.53 0.91
N PRO A 285 7.96 -23.07 -0.03
CA PRO A 285 9.10 -22.21 0.29
C PRO A 285 8.62 -20.84 0.76
N MET A 286 9.30 -20.30 1.77
CA MET A 286 8.94 -19.02 2.36
C MET A 286 9.50 -17.84 1.56
N PRO A 287 8.76 -16.72 1.40
CA PRO A 287 9.27 -15.50 0.77
C PRO A 287 10.39 -14.87 1.61
N PHE A 288 11.47 -14.42 0.95
CA PHE A 288 12.59 -13.75 1.63
C PHE A 288 12.30 -12.27 1.88
N ALA A 289 12.58 -11.77 3.08
CA ALA A 289 12.31 -10.39 3.48
C ALA A 289 13.56 -9.53 3.64
N ALA A 290 14.59 -10.03 4.31
CA ALA A 290 15.77 -9.24 4.66
C ALA A 290 16.96 -10.14 5.00
N GLN A 291 18.18 -9.63 4.79
CA GLN A 291 19.39 -10.25 5.31
C GLN A 291 20.26 -9.20 5.98
N ILE A 292 20.65 -9.45 7.22
CA ILE A 292 21.36 -8.50 8.08
C ILE A 292 22.70 -9.08 8.50
N ASP A 293 23.76 -8.33 8.27
CA ASP A 293 25.14 -8.67 8.62
C ASP A 293 25.37 -8.58 10.13
N LEU A 294 25.88 -9.66 10.71
CA LEU A 294 26.06 -9.76 12.17
C LEU A 294 27.26 -8.94 12.65
N ALA A 295 28.29 -8.73 11.84
CA ALA A 295 29.41 -7.87 12.20
C ALA A 295 28.97 -6.39 12.28
N ALA A 296 28.20 -5.92 11.30
CA ALA A 296 27.60 -4.59 11.30
C ALA A 296 26.61 -4.41 12.47
N LEU A 297 25.81 -5.43 12.77
CA LEU A 297 24.88 -5.40 13.90
C LEU A 297 25.60 -5.34 15.25
N ALA A 298 26.65 -6.16 15.43
CA ALA A 298 27.48 -6.14 16.63
C ALA A 298 28.22 -4.79 16.79
N ALA A 299 28.64 -4.17 15.68
CA ALA A 299 29.23 -2.83 15.70
C ALA A 299 28.22 -1.75 16.12
N ALA A 300 26.95 -1.87 15.71
CA ALA A 300 25.86 -1.00 16.17
C ALA A 300 25.47 -1.27 17.64
N CYS A 301 25.73 -2.47 18.16
CA CYS A 301 25.36 -2.91 19.52
C CYS A 301 26.58 -3.31 20.36
N PRO A 302 27.53 -2.41 20.63
CA PRO A 302 28.76 -2.77 21.34
C PRO A 302 28.45 -3.29 22.76
N GLY A 303 29.10 -4.41 23.13
CA GLY A 303 28.95 -5.02 24.46
C GLY A 303 27.79 -6.00 24.60
N THR A 304 27.03 -6.24 23.55
CA THR A 304 26.01 -7.30 23.52
C THR A 304 26.63 -8.65 23.18
N ALA A 305 25.97 -9.75 23.57
CA ALA A 305 26.40 -11.12 23.28
C ALA A 305 26.03 -11.59 21.85
N ILE A 306 25.78 -10.68 20.92
CA ILE A 306 25.42 -11.02 19.54
C ILE A 306 26.64 -11.60 18.81
N ALA A 307 26.41 -12.63 18.00
CA ALA A 307 27.45 -13.20 17.13
C ALA A 307 28.05 -12.10 16.22
N GLN A 308 29.35 -12.20 15.93
CA GLN A 308 30.09 -11.19 15.16
C GLN A 308 30.40 -11.64 13.73
N ASP A 309 29.99 -12.86 13.35
CA ASP A 309 30.30 -13.46 12.06
C ASP A 309 29.03 -13.97 11.37
N GLY A 310 29.00 -13.81 10.05
CA GLY A 310 27.91 -14.23 9.20
C GLY A 310 26.76 -13.22 9.13
N SER A 311 25.57 -13.71 8.80
CA SER A 311 24.36 -12.89 8.64
C SER A 311 23.10 -13.65 9.03
N LEU A 312 22.02 -12.92 9.32
CA LEU A 312 20.69 -13.45 9.57
C LEU A 312 19.80 -13.19 8.35
N ALA A 313 19.28 -14.24 7.73
CA ALA A 313 18.31 -14.17 6.65
C ALA A 313 16.89 -14.44 7.19
N PHE A 314 15.96 -13.52 6.92
CA PHE A 314 14.59 -13.50 7.43
C PHE A 314 13.60 -13.87 6.32
N PHE A 315 12.67 -14.76 6.64
CA PHE A 315 11.67 -15.29 5.71
C PHE A 315 10.25 -15.15 6.27
N LEU A 316 9.30 -14.73 5.43
CA LEU A 316 7.89 -14.50 5.77
C LEU A 316 7.05 -15.79 5.67
N GLY A 317 5.75 -15.70 5.91
CA GLY A 317 4.84 -16.85 5.99
C GLY A 317 4.70 -17.30 7.44
N GLU A 318 5.12 -18.53 7.76
CA GLU A 318 5.17 -19.00 9.16
C GLU A 318 6.34 -18.40 9.95
N GLY A 319 7.28 -17.74 9.26
CA GLY A 319 8.44 -17.11 9.87
C GLY A 319 9.62 -18.07 10.00
N ALA A 320 10.77 -17.69 9.44
CA ALA A 320 12.03 -18.36 9.69
C ALA A 320 13.20 -17.38 9.73
N VAL A 321 14.19 -17.67 10.57
CA VAL A 321 15.46 -16.94 10.64
C VAL A 321 16.61 -17.93 10.45
N VAL A 322 17.40 -17.73 9.40
CA VAL A 322 18.53 -18.58 9.04
C VAL A 322 19.82 -17.84 9.31
N HIS A 323 20.67 -18.39 10.17
CA HIS A 323 22.05 -17.92 10.30
C HIS A 323 22.93 -18.53 9.21
N VAL A 324 23.59 -17.66 8.46
CA VAL A 324 24.51 -17.97 7.37
C VAL A 324 25.90 -17.59 7.84
N GLU A 325 26.77 -18.58 8.02
CA GLU A 325 28.14 -18.41 8.50
C GLU A 325 29.06 -17.86 7.41
N GLY A 326 30.02 -17.00 7.77
CA GLY A 326 30.98 -16.42 6.84
C GLY A 326 30.42 -15.40 5.84
N GLU A 327 31.34 -14.81 5.07
CA GLU A 327 31.05 -13.77 4.07
C GLU A 327 31.22 -14.28 2.63
N GLY A 328 30.69 -13.53 1.65
CA GLY A 328 31.03 -13.72 0.23
C GLY A 328 30.33 -14.88 -0.49
N HIS A 329 29.20 -15.35 0.04
CA HIS A 329 28.36 -16.32 -0.67
C HIS A 329 27.64 -15.68 -1.86
N ASP A 330 27.44 -16.45 -2.93
CA ASP A 330 26.57 -16.04 -4.04
C ASP A 330 25.09 -16.04 -3.61
N PHE A 331 24.24 -15.38 -4.41
CA PHE A 331 22.79 -15.45 -4.20
C PHE A 331 22.29 -16.88 -4.40
N ALA A 332 21.40 -17.33 -3.52
CA ALA A 332 20.79 -18.64 -3.62
C ALA A 332 19.82 -18.70 -4.79
N GLU A 333 19.82 -19.83 -5.52
CA GLU A 333 18.80 -20.09 -6.53
C GLU A 333 17.43 -20.26 -5.85
N PRO A 334 16.40 -19.50 -6.28
CA PRO A 334 15.08 -19.59 -5.69
C PRO A 334 14.42 -20.94 -6.05
N PRO A 335 13.65 -21.54 -5.13
CA PRO A 335 12.85 -22.72 -5.46
C PRO A 335 11.86 -22.45 -6.60
N GLN A 336 11.68 -23.42 -7.50
CA GLN A 336 10.75 -23.30 -8.63
C GLN A 336 9.28 -23.12 -8.19
N ASP A 337 8.94 -23.61 -7.00
CA ASP A 337 7.63 -23.54 -6.39
C ASP A 337 7.46 -22.34 -5.43
N LEU A 338 8.32 -21.33 -5.54
CA LEU A 338 8.19 -20.09 -4.77
C LEU A 338 6.95 -19.30 -5.19
N ALA A 339 6.09 -19.01 -4.22
CA ALA A 339 4.94 -18.14 -4.43
C ALA A 339 5.41 -16.69 -4.65
N PRO A 340 4.64 -15.86 -5.38
CA PRO A 340 4.97 -14.46 -5.54
C PRO A 340 5.04 -13.72 -4.19
N ALA A 341 5.95 -12.76 -4.11
CA ALA A 341 6.13 -11.90 -2.95
C ALA A 341 5.11 -10.76 -2.92
N PHE A 342 4.69 -10.25 -4.08
CA PHE A 342 3.68 -9.19 -4.21
C PHE A 342 3.14 -9.13 -5.64
N ASP A 343 1.98 -8.47 -5.82
CA ASP A 343 1.52 -7.96 -7.11
C ASP A 343 1.88 -6.47 -7.23
N GLU A 344 2.51 -6.07 -8.33
CA GLU A 344 2.92 -4.67 -8.53
C GLU A 344 1.73 -3.71 -8.46
N GLY A 345 1.75 -2.79 -7.50
CA GLY A 345 0.63 -1.88 -7.24
C GLY A 345 -0.61 -2.55 -6.63
N GLY A 346 -0.50 -3.79 -6.17
CA GLY A 346 -1.54 -4.57 -5.51
C GLY A 346 -1.13 -5.05 -4.12
N GLU A 347 -1.52 -6.29 -3.79
CA GLU A 347 -1.35 -6.86 -2.45
C GLU A 347 0.01 -7.57 -2.26
N PRO A 348 0.60 -7.53 -1.06
CA PRO A 348 1.72 -8.39 -0.72
C PRO A 348 1.26 -9.85 -0.55
N LEU A 349 2.14 -10.78 -0.90
CA LEU A 349 1.95 -12.23 -0.73
C LEU A 349 0.66 -12.77 -1.38
N PRO A 350 0.40 -12.50 -2.67
CA PRO A 350 -0.85 -12.90 -3.31
C PRO A 350 -0.97 -14.42 -3.32
N ALA A 351 -2.15 -14.92 -2.95
CA ALA A 351 -2.43 -16.35 -2.90
C ALA A 351 -2.43 -16.99 -4.30
N VAL A 352 -2.79 -16.22 -5.33
CA VAL A 352 -2.85 -16.66 -6.72
C VAL A 352 -1.96 -15.73 -7.54
N PRO A 353 -0.96 -16.27 -8.27
CA PRO A 353 -0.14 -15.45 -9.15
C PRO A 353 -0.97 -14.79 -10.26
N SER A 354 -0.71 -13.51 -10.49
CA SER A 354 -1.28 -12.72 -11.57
C SER A 354 -0.20 -12.27 -12.56
N ARG A 355 -0.58 -11.50 -13.58
CA ARG A 355 0.36 -10.88 -14.54
C ARG A 355 1.27 -9.85 -13.87
N LEU A 356 0.84 -9.31 -12.72
CA LEU A 356 1.56 -8.33 -11.94
C LEU A 356 2.46 -8.95 -10.88
N SER A 357 2.32 -10.25 -10.65
CA SER A 357 3.09 -10.95 -9.63
C SER A 357 4.59 -10.81 -9.85
N ARG A 358 5.30 -10.58 -8.75
CA ARG A 358 6.75 -10.53 -8.64
C ARG A 358 7.19 -11.48 -7.54
N TRP A 359 8.23 -12.27 -7.79
CA TRP A 359 8.64 -13.37 -6.90
C TRP A 359 9.53 -12.94 -5.73
N PHE A 360 10.06 -11.73 -5.78
CA PHE A 360 10.94 -11.18 -4.75
C PHE A 360 10.52 -9.76 -4.49
N PHE A 361 10.44 -9.38 -3.21
CA PHE A 361 10.38 -7.97 -2.83
C PHE A 361 11.57 -7.22 -3.43
N PRO A 362 11.47 -5.89 -3.62
CA PRO A 362 12.56 -5.14 -4.23
C PRO A 362 13.86 -5.23 -3.42
N PHE A 363 15.02 -5.37 -4.07
CA PHE A 363 16.31 -5.45 -3.37
C PHE A 363 16.77 -4.06 -2.95
N TRP A 364 16.94 -3.78 -1.66
CA TRP A 364 17.42 -2.47 -1.17
C TRP A 364 18.42 -2.58 -0.02
N PRO A 365 19.69 -2.15 -0.20
CA PRO A 365 20.67 -2.15 0.88
C PRO A 365 20.30 -1.23 2.04
N VAL A 366 20.64 -1.64 3.26
CA VAL A 366 20.31 -0.88 4.49
C VAL A 366 21.55 -0.56 5.31
N SER A 367 21.50 0.55 6.02
CA SER A 367 22.44 0.93 7.08
C SER A 367 21.78 0.75 8.45
N LEU A 368 22.59 0.35 9.43
CA LEU A 368 22.15 0.08 10.79
C LEU A 368 22.47 1.29 11.67
N HIS A 369 21.44 1.90 12.26
CA HIS A 369 21.56 3.10 13.07
C HIS A 369 21.13 2.82 14.51
N PRO A 370 22.06 2.77 15.47
CA PRO A 370 21.71 2.53 16.86
C PRO A 370 20.98 3.74 17.46
N ALA A 371 19.83 3.48 18.06
CA ALA A 371 19.04 4.40 18.86
C ALA A 371 19.04 3.89 20.31
N PRO A 372 19.96 4.38 21.17
CA PRO A 372 20.04 3.93 22.55
C PRO A 372 18.76 4.29 23.31
N VAL A 373 18.23 3.32 24.06
CA VAL A 373 17.03 3.47 24.89
C VAL A 373 17.39 3.08 26.32
N THR A 374 17.15 3.99 27.26
CA THR A 374 17.41 3.73 28.68
C THR A 374 16.40 2.75 29.27
N GLU A 375 16.72 2.12 30.40
CA GLU A 375 15.79 1.22 31.09
C GLU A 375 14.48 1.93 31.50
N ALA A 376 14.56 3.19 31.91
CA ALA A 376 13.40 4.01 32.25
C ALA A 376 12.49 4.26 31.03
N GLU A 377 13.08 4.47 29.85
CA GLU A 377 12.34 4.64 28.60
C GLU A 377 11.73 3.31 28.12
N ARG A 378 12.41 2.18 28.32
CA ARG A 378 11.82 0.87 28.06
C ARG A 378 10.61 0.61 28.95
N ALA A 379 10.68 1.05 30.20
CA ALA A 379 9.58 0.91 31.15
C ALA A 379 8.39 1.83 30.88
N SER A 380 8.54 2.91 30.10
CA SER A 380 7.43 3.83 29.80
C SER A 380 6.44 3.27 28.77
N GLY A 381 6.88 2.33 27.92
CA GLY A 381 6.08 1.82 26.81
C GLY A 381 6.07 2.73 25.57
N GLU A 382 6.71 3.90 25.61
CA GLU A 382 6.75 4.88 24.52
C GLU A 382 8.04 4.78 23.68
N VAL A 383 8.63 3.59 23.62
CA VAL A 383 9.96 3.40 23.00
C VAL A 383 9.95 3.74 21.51
N ALA A 384 8.90 3.36 20.78
CA ALA A 384 8.77 3.62 19.35
C ALA A 384 8.83 5.14 19.04
N SER A 385 7.96 5.93 19.68
CA SER A 385 7.92 7.39 19.50
C SER A 385 9.22 8.08 19.93
N LEU A 386 9.88 7.59 20.99
CA LEU A 386 11.19 8.12 21.41
C LEU A 386 12.29 7.82 20.39
N VAL A 387 12.27 6.62 19.79
CA VAL A 387 13.22 6.24 18.74
C VAL A 387 12.97 7.06 17.48
N GLU A 388 11.71 7.23 17.06
CA GLU A 388 11.32 8.10 15.93
C GLU A 388 11.80 9.53 16.12
N ALA A 389 11.55 10.13 17.30
CA ALA A 389 12.00 11.49 17.61
C ALA A 389 13.54 11.64 17.54
N ARG A 390 14.29 10.59 17.90
CA ARG A 390 15.76 10.56 17.77
C ARG A 390 16.22 10.40 16.34
N MET A 391 15.50 9.62 15.54
CA MET A 391 15.83 9.35 14.13
C MET A 391 15.42 10.49 13.19
N ALA A 392 14.52 11.37 13.62
CA ALA A 392 14.12 12.56 12.85
C ALA A 392 15.28 13.54 12.56
N GLN A 393 16.36 13.52 13.34
CA GLN A 393 17.54 14.37 13.10
C GLN A 393 18.45 13.86 11.97
N PRO A 394 18.80 12.56 11.90
CA PRO A 394 19.60 12.02 10.80
C PRO A 394 18.79 11.67 9.53
N VAL A 395 17.48 11.42 9.64
CA VAL A 395 16.64 11.01 8.51
C VAL A 395 15.30 11.71 8.62
N ALA A 396 14.86 12.37 7.54
CA ALA A 396 13.55 12.99 7.51
C ALA A 396 12.50 11.92 7.79
N GLY A 397 11.69 12.14 8.83
CA GLY A 397 10.48 11.37 9.04
C GLY A 397 9.58 11.56 7.82
N ARG A 398 8.85 10.51 7.49
CA ARG A 398 7.89 10.48 6.39
C ARG A 398 6.54 10.16 7.01
N ASP A 399 5.49 10.81 6.54
CA ASP A 399 4.11 10.73 7.06
C ASP A 399 3.09 10.42 5.95
N HIS A 400 3.56 10.07 4.75
CA HIS A 400 2.72 9.84 3.58
C HIS A 400 3.31 8.78 2.64
N THR A 401 2.44 8.07 1.93
CA THR A 401 2.80 7.17 0.83
C THR A 401 3.47 7.90 -0.33
N PHE A 402 4.18 7.17 -1.17
CA PHE A 402 5.09 7.73 -2.16
C PHE A 402 4.25 8.09 -3.36
N PHE A 403 4.38 9.34 -3.78
CA PHE A 403 3.77 9.81 -5.00
C PHE A 403 4.85 10.44 -5.88
N ALA A 404 4.89 10.05 -7.15
CA ALA A 404 5.83 10.62 -8.11
C ALA A 404 5.68 12.13 -8.24
N VAL A 405 4.45 12.61 -8.13
CA VAL A 405 4.08 14.03 -8.17
C VAL A 405 3.27 14.34 -6.92
N GLY A 406 3.37 15.56 -6.40
CA GLY A 406 2.49 15.98 -5.31
C GLY A 406 1.02 15.81 -5.70
N VAL A 407 0.14 15.65 -4.72
CA VAL A 407 -1.30 15.50 -4.97
C VAL A 407 -1.80 16.71 -5.79
N GLY A 408 -2.23 16.46 -7.03
CA GLY A 408 -2.73 17.48 -7.95
C GLY A 408 -1.68 18.17 -8.82
N GLU A 409 -0.39 17.82 -8.71
CA GLU A 409 0.65 18.33 -9.59
C GLU A 409 0.63 17.63 -10.97
N SER A 410 1.07 18.35 -12.01
CA SER A 410 1.15 17.79 -13.35
C SER A 410 2.35 16.86 -13.49
N VAL A 411 2.12 15.67 -14.07
CA VAL A 411 3.18 14.74 -14.45
C VAL A 411 3.99 15.30 -15.61
N GLU A 412 5.24 15.68 -15.33
CA GLU A 412 6.19 16.18 -16.33
C GLU A 412 6.94 15.04 -17.04
N ALA A 413 7.08 13.89 -16.38
CA ALA A 413 7.78 12.72 -16.90
C ALA A 413 7.04 11.43 -16.56
N LEU A 414 6.93 10.54 -17.56
CA LEU A 414 6.44 9.18 -17.44
C LEU A 414 7.36 8.27 -18.24
N TRP A 415 7.47 7.00 -17.85
CA TRP A 415 8.32 6.00 -18.52
C TRP A 415 7.47 4.92 -19.18
N TRP A 416 8.04 4.26 -20.18
CA TRP A 416 7.36 3.18 -20.89
C TRP A 416 6.96 2.03 -19.97
N HIS A 417 7.68 1.84 -18.85
CA HIS A 417 7.29 0.95 -17.76
C HIS A 417 5.84 1.16 -17.31
N GLY A 418 5.42 2.41 -17.05
CA GLY A 418 4.05 2.71 -16.63
C GLY A 418 3.01 2.31 -17.69
N VAL A 419 3.34 2.45 -18.98
CA VAL A 419 2.45 2.05 -20.08
C VAL A 419 2.34 0.53 -20.17
N LEU A 420 3.46 -0.18 -20.05
CA LEU A 420 3.50 -1.65 -20.03
C LEU A 420 2.75 -2.20 -18.81
N HIS A 421 2.88 -1.54 -17.66
CA HIS A 421 2.12 -1.86 -16.46
C HIS A 421 0.61 -1.63 -16.68
N LEU A 422 0.20 -0.52 -17.30
CA LEU A 422 -1.20 -0.26 -17.65
C LEU A 422 -1.78 -1.35 -18.57
N VAL A 423 -1.02 -1.82 -19.57
CA VAL A 423 -1.42 -2.97 -20.39
C VAL A 423 -1.70 -4.19 -19.51
N ALA A 424 -0.77 -4.56 -18.64
CA ALA A 424 -0.93 -5.71 -17.76
C ALA A 424 -2.14 -5.58 -16.82
N ARG A 425 -2.43 -4.37 -16.32
CA ARG A 425 -3.63 -4.10 -15.50
C ARG A 425 -4.93 -4.24 -16.29
N LEU A 426 -4.96 -3.79 -17.54
CA LEU A 426 -6.15 -3.94 -18.39
C LEU A 426 -6.38 -5.41 -18.79
N GLU A 427 -5.31 -6.17 -19.03
CA GLU A 427 -5.41 -7.62 -19.24
C GLU A 427 -5.94 -8.35 -17.99
N GLU A 428 -5.42 -8.01 -16.80
CA GLU A 428 -5.92 -8.56 -15.55
C GLU A 428 -7.39 -8.19 -15.31
N ALA A 429 -7.79 -6.96 -15.62
CA ALA A 429 -9.19 -6.54 -15.56
C ALA A 429 -10.07 -7.37 -16.52
N LEU A 430 -9.58 -7.67 -17.72
CA LEU A 430 -10.27 -8.53 -18.66
C LEU A 430 -10.41 -9.97 -18.13
N ASP A 431 -9.34 -10.52 -17.53
CA ASP A 431 -9.33 -11.85 -16.92
C ASP A 431 -10.37 -11.95 -15.78
N HIS A 432 -10.53 -10.89 -14.98
CA HIS A 432 -11.47 -10.82 -13.84
C HIS A 432 -12.87 -10.31 -14.18
N SER A 433 -13.09 -9.74 -15.37
CA SER A 433 -14.38 -9.18 -15.81
C SER A 433 -15.55 -10.17 -15.84
N GLY A 434 -15.28 -11.47 -15.71
CA GLY A 434 -16.30 -12.51 -15.62
C GLY A 434 -17.15 -12.46 -14.35
N GLU A 435 -16.54 -12.14 -13.21
CA GLU A 435 -17.21 -12.08 -11.91
C GLU A 435 -18.28 -10.98 -11.83
N PRO A 436 -17.99 -9.69 -12.13
CA PRO A 436 -19.01 -8.65 -12.07
C PRO A 436 -20.16 -8.89 -13.06
N LEU A 437 -19.89 -9.51 -14.22
CA LEU A 437 -20.93 -9.92 -15.16
C LEU A 437 -21.80 -11.07 -14.62
N ALA A 438 -21.19 -12.04 -13.94
CA ALA A 438 -21.93 -13.15 -13.32
C ALA A 438 -22.82 -12.64 -12.18
N GLU A 439 -22.30 -11.76 -11.33
CA GLU A 439 -23.06 -11.08 -10.28
C GLU A 439 -24.24 -10.30 -10.87
N ARG A 440 -23.99 -9.48 -11.91
CA ARG A 440 -25.04 -8.69 -12.54
C ARG A 440 -26.13 -9.55 -13.19
N ARG A 441 -25.77 -10.69 -13.80
CA ARG A 441 -26.74 -11.66 -14.31
C ARG A 441 -27.57 -12.28 -13.20
N ALA A 442 -26.96 -12.62 -12.06
CA ALA A 442 -27.69 -13.16 -10.91
C ALA A 442 -28.70 -12.15 -10.35
N VAL A 443 -28.31 -10.87 -10.23
CA VAL A 443 -29.21 -9.78 -9.84
C VAL A 443 -30.38 -9.65 -10.82
N LEU A 444 -30.12 -9.69 -12.12
CA LEU A 444 -31.16 -9.58 -13.15
C LEU A 444 -32.13 -10.77 -13.13
N GLU A 445 -31.65 -11.99 -12.89
CA GLU A 445 -32.52 -13.16 -12.72
C GLU A 445 -33.40 -13.04 -11.47
N GLN A 446 -32.87 -12.52 -10.37
CA GLN A 446 -33.67 -12.23 -9.18
C GLN A 446 -34.73 -11.16 -9.46
N ALA A 447 -34.35 -10.07 -10.14
CA ALA A 447 -35.27 -8.99 -10.53
C ALA A 447 -36.38 -9.50 -11.46
N ARG A 448 -36.05 -10.39 -12.41
CA ARG A 448 -37.01 -11.07 -13.29
C ARG A 448 -38.04 -11.87 -12.48
N ALA A 449 -37.58 -12.64 -11.49
CA ALA A 449 -38.46 -13.43 -10.63
C ALA A 449 -39.38 -12.53 -9.78
N MET A 450 -38.85 -11.44 -9.23
CA MET A 450 -39.62 -10.47 -8.43
C MET A 450 -40.66 -9.74 -9.28
N LEU A 451 -40.29 -9.29 -10.48
CA LEU A 451 -41.24 -8.68 -11.42
C LEU A 451 -42.36 -9.66 -11.79
N ALA A 452 -42.05 -10.94 -12.02
CA ALA A 452 -43.05 -11.96 -12.31
C ALA A 452 -44.02 -12.24 -11.14
N GLU A 453 -43.56 -12.12 -9.89
CA GLU A 453 -44.41 -12.20 -8.70
C GLU A 453 -45.33 -10.97 -8.59
N ILE A 454 -44.76 -9.77 -8.74
CA ILE A 454 -45.49 -8.49 -8.72
C ILE A 454 -46.55 -8.42 -9.84
N GLU A 455 -46.27 -8.95 -11.02
CA GLU A 455 -47.24 -9.02 -12.13
C GLU A 455 -48.41 -9.96 -11.85
N GLN A 456 -48.24 -10.94 -10.96
CA GLN A 456 -49.28 -11.91 -10.58
C GLN A 456 -50.12 -11.44 -9.39
N ASP A 457 -49.64 -10.48 -8.59
CA ASP A 457 -50.37 -9.97 -7.42
C ASP A 457 -51.37 -8.86 -7.83
N PRO A 458 -52.70 -9.11 -7.79
CA PRO A 458 -53.70 -8.10 -8.12
C PRO A 458 -53.80 -6.97 -7.08
N GLY A 459 -53.16 -7.12 -5.91
CA GLY A 459 -53.13 -6.14 -4.84
C GLY A 459 -52.09 -5.03 -5.02
N ILE A 460 -51.11 -5.22 -5.92
CA ILE A 460 -50.09 -4.22 -6.23
C ILE A 460 -50.65 -3.19 -7.22
N ASP A 461 -50.42 -1.92 -6.92
CA ASP A 461 -50.90 -0.84 -7.78
C ASP A 461 -50.18 -0.82 -9.15
N ALA A 462 -50.69 -0.02 -10.08
CA ALA A 462 -50.14 0.01 -11.44
C ALA A 462 -48.79 0.75 -11.50
N ASP A 463 -48.59 1.71 -10.60
CA ASP A 463 -47.41 2.58 -10.59
C ASP A 463 -46.20 1.78 -10.04
N GLU A 464 -46.38 1.01 -8.96
CA GLU A 464 -45.34 0.11 -8.41
C GLU A 464 -44.92 -0.98 -9.41
N ARG A 465 -45.85 -1.44 -10.26
CA ARG A 465 -45.56 -2.38 -11.36
C ARG A 465 -44.76 -1.73 -12.48
N GLU A 466 -45.04 -0.48 -12.79
CA GLU A 466 -44.32 0.30 -13.81
C GLU A 466 -42.90 0.60 -13.31
N ASP A 467 -42.76 1.11 -12.07
CA ASP A 467 -41.47 1.36 -11.43
C ASP A 467 -40.57 0.11 -11.44
N MET A 468 -41.11 -1.04 -11.04
CA MET A 468 -40.34 -2.30 -11.05
C MET A 468 -39.92 -2.74 -12.46
N ARG A 469 -40.74 -2.45 -13.47
CA ARG A 469 -40.40 -2.75 -14.86
C ARG A 469 -39.31 -1.81 -15.37
N GLU A 470 -39.39 -0.52 -15.05
CA GLU A 470 -38.35 0.44 -15.40
C GLU A 470 -37.01 0.06 -14.77
N ASP A 471 -37.01 -0.33 -13.50
CA ASP A 471 -35.81 -0.82 -12.80
C ASP A 471 -35.24 -2.08 -13.47
N PHE A 472 -36.09 -3.04 -13.83
CA PHE A 472 -35.67 -4.25 -14.55
C PHE A 472 -35.07 -3.92 -15.92
N GLU A 473 -35.72 -3.07 -16.71
CA GLU A 473 -35.24 -2.63 -18.02
C GLU A 473 -33.91 -1.87 -17.92
N ALA A 474 -33.73 -1.04 -16.89
CA ALA A 474 -32.47 -0.36 -16.60
C ALA A 474 -31.35 -1.36 -16.25
N GLN A 475 -31.65 -2.38 -15.43
CA GLN A 475 -30.68 -3.42 -15.10
C GLN A 475 -30.27 -4.27 -16.30
N GLU A 476 -31.22 -4.61 -17.18
CA GLU A 476 -30.96 -5.33 -18.43
C GLU A 476 -30.08 -4.50 -19.37
N ALA A 477 -30.37 -3.20 -19.51
CA ALA A 477 -29.57 -2.28 -20.32
C ALA A 477 -28.13 -2.16 -19.80
N GLU A 478 -27.94 -2.06 -18.48
CA GLU A 478 -26.60 -2.01 -17.86
C GLU A 478 -25.81 -3.31 -18.10
N LEU A 479 -26.45 -4.47 -17.98
CA LEU A 479 -25.79 -5.75 -18.28
C LEU A 479 -25.34 -5.82 -19.75
N VAL A 480 -26.21 -5.43 -20.70
CA VAL A 480 -25.86 -5.36 -22.12
C VAL A 480 -24.68 -4.42 -22.37
N GLN A 481 -24.66 -3.26 -21.68
CA GLN A 481 -23.54 -2.32 -21.77
C GLN A 481 -22.24 -2.94 -21.25
N LEU A 482 -22.26 -3.60 -20.10
CA LEU A 482 -21.07 -4.28 -19.54
C LEU A 482 -20.56 -5.40 -20.46
N GLU A 483 -21.47 -6.17 -21.08
CA GLU A 483 -21.09 -7.21 -22.05
C GLU A 483 -20.43 -6.61 -23.30
N GLN A 484 -20.94 -5.47 -23.79
CA GLN A 484 -20.34 -4.74 -24.91
C GLN A 484 -18.97 -4.17 -24.53
N GLN A 485 -18.82 -3.61 -23.34
CA GLN A 485 -17.54 -3.13 -22.82
C GLN A 485 -16.52 -4.26 -22.77
N ARG A 486 -16.88 -5.42 -22.21
CA ARG A 486 -15.99 -6.58 -22.14
C ARG A 486 -15.60 -7.08 -23.52
N ALA A 487 -16.53 -7.10 -24.47
CA ALA A 487 -16.24 -7.52 -25.84
C ALA A 487 -15.30 -6.56 -26.60
N ALA A 488 -15.34 -5.27 -26.28
CA ALA A 488 -14.49 -4.25 -26.90
C ALA A 488 -13.13 -4.05 -26.21
N LEU A 489 -12.98 -4.49 -24.96
CA LEU A 489 -11.76 -4.31 -24.18
C LEU A 489 -10.51 -4.95 -24.83
N PRO A 490 -10.55 -6.17 -25.43
CA PRO A 490 -9.38 -6.75 -26.10
C PRO A 490 -8.82 -5.91 -27.26
N GLU A 491 -9.69 -5.24 -28.02
CA GLU A 491 -9.26 -4.35 -29.11
C GLU A 491 -8.50 -3.13 -28.55
N MET A 492 -9.00 -2.56 -27.45
CA MET A 492 -8.36 -1.45 -26.76
C MET A 492 -6.99 -1.85 -26.19
N ILE A 493 -6.90 -3.01 -25.54
CA ILE A 493 -5.64 -3.57 -25.03
C ILE A 493 -4.65 -3.75 -26.19
N GLY A 494 -5.07 -4.37 -27.30
CA GLY A 494 -4.21 -4.58 -28.46
C GLY A 494 -3.71 -3.26 -29.10
N ALA A 495 -4.51 -2.19 -29.07
CA ALA A 495 -4.06 -0.88 -29.52
C ALA A 495 -2.96 -0.30 -28.61
N LEU A 496 -3.12 -0.40 -27.28
CA LEU A 496 -2.11 0.06 -26.32
C LEU A 496 -0.83 -0.79 -26.35
N GLU A 497 -0.95 -2.11 -26.54
CA GLU A 497 0.19 -3.01 -26.78
C GLU A 497 0.97 -2.61 -28.03
N GLY A 498 0.26 -2.34 -29.13
CA GLY A 498 0.87 -1.86 -30.37
C GLY A 498 1.60 -0.53 -30.17
N PHE A 499 1.07 0.37 -29.33
CA PHE A 499 1.71 1.62 -28.96
C PHE A 499 3.00 1.41 -28.13
N ALA A 500 3.00 0.42 -27.22
CA ALA A 500 4.14 0.09 -26.37
C ALA A 500 5.16 -0.89 -27.00
N GLN A 501 4.86 -1.46 -28.17
CA GLN A 501 5.65 -2.53 -28.77
C GLN A 501 7.12 -2.12 -29.00
N GLY A 502 8.05 -2.93 -28.48
CA GLY A 502 9.49 -2.76 -28.68
C GLY A 502 10.10 -1.56 -27.96
N ARG A 503 9.37 -0.94 -27.03
CA ARG A 503 9.86 0.16 -26.21
C ARG A 503 10.65 -0.37 -25.01
N ASP A 504 11.73 0.33 -24.69
CA ASP A 504 12.52 0.07 -23.48
C ASP A 504 11.77 0.63 -22.26
N PRO A 505 11.47 -0.17 -21.22
CA PRO A 505 10.69 0.26 -20.06
C PRO A 505 11.23 1.49 -19.34
N TRP A 506 12.55 1.70 -19.36
CA TRP A 506 13.22 2.76 -18.62
C TRP A 506 13.42 4.02 -19.45
N THR A 507 12.97 4.02 -20.71
CA THR A 507 12.97 5.22 -21.53
C THR A 507 11.75 6.09 -21.17
N ALA A 508 12.00 7.38 -20.92
CA ALA A 508 10.94 8.36 -20.73
C ALA A 508 10.12 8.54 -22.01
N LEU A 509 8.80 8.73 -21.87
CA LEU A 509 7.92 9.11 -22.97
C LEU A 509 8.33 10.48 -23.49
N THR A 510 8.25 10.64 -24.81
CA THR A 510 8.27 11.97 -25.42
C THR A 510 7.00 12.74 -25.05
N SER A 511 7.02 14.08 -25.20
CA SER A 511 5.84 14.90 -24.92
C SER A 511 4.62 14.49 -25.74
N GLU A 512 4.80 14.14 -27.02
CA GLU A 512 3.72 13.66 -27.89
C GLU A 512 3.13 12.32 -27.39
N GLU A 513 3.98 11.40 -26.94
CA GLU A 513 3.53 10.11 -26.39
C GLU A 513 2.83 10.27 -25.03
N LEU A 514 3.28 11.22 -24.20
CA LEU A 514 2.63 11.55 -22.95
C LEU A 514 1.26 12.20 -23.18
N ASP A 515 1.13 13.05 -24.20
CA ASP A 515 -0.15 13.65 -24.59
C ASP A 515 -1.16 12.57 -25.02
N VAL A 516 -0.71 11.57 -25.79
CA VAL A 516 -1.54 10.41 -26.15
C VAL A 516 -2.08 9.72 -24.90
N LEU A 517 -1.25 9.47 -23.88
CA LEU A 517 -1.73 8.84 -22.65
C LEU A 517 -2.64 9.74 -21.81
N ARG A 518 -2.44 11.05 -21.86
CA ARG A 518 -3.31 12.01 -21.16
C ARG A 518 -4.73 11.99 -21.71
N ASP A 519 -4.88 11.80 -23.03
CA ASP A 519 -6.18 11.68 -23.68
C ASP A 519 -6.75 10.26 -23.52
N PHE A 520 -5.90 9.24 -23.62
CA PHE A 520 -6.28 7.83 -23.53
C PHE A 520 -6.88 7.44 -22.17
N LEU A 521 -6.22 7.81 -21.06
CA LEU A 521 -6.60 7.29 -19.75
C LEU A 521 -8.04 7.70 -19.33
N PRO A 522 -8.46 8.97 -19.47
CA PRO A 522 -9.85 9.36 -19.26
C PRO A 522 -10.82 8.65 -20.20
N GLU A 523 -10.48 8.47 -21.48
CA GLU A 523 -11.34 7.78 -22.46
C GLU A 523 -11.56 6.31 -22.05
N VAL A 524 -10.51 5.62 -21.59
CA VAL A 524 -10.63 4.23 -21.13
C VAL A 524 -11.52 4.15 -19.89
N HIS A 525 -11.38 5.06 -18.92
CA HIS A 525 -12.25 5.09 -17.75
C HIS A 525 -13.71 5.45 -18.09
N GLU A 526 -13.94 6.38 -19.02
CA GLU A 526 -15.28 6.72 -19.48
C GLU A 526 -15.93 5.52 -20.17
N ARG A 527 -15.18 4.81 -21.02
CA ARG A 527 -15.72 3.73 -21.85
C ARG A 527 -15.82 2.39 -21.11
N PHE A 528 -14.90 2.09 -20.21
CA PHE A 528 -14.75 0.77 -19.57
C PHE A 528 -14.74 0.81 -18.04
N GLY A 529 -15.01 1.96 -17.43
CA GLY A 529 -14.82 2.22 -16.00
C GLY A 529 -15.34 1.13 -15.07
N GLU A 530 -16.55 0.60 -15.30
CA GLU A 530 -17.11 -0.46 -14.46
C GLU A 530 -16.29 -1.76 -14.45
N LEU A 531 -15.64 -2.10 -15.56
CA LEU A 531 -14.81 -3.30 -15.66
C LEU A 531 -13.39 -3.09 -15.11
N ILE A 532 -12.87 -1.86 -15.20
CA ILE A 532 -11.47 -1.57 -14.90
C ILE A 532 -11.24 -0.81 -13.60
N ARG A 533 -12.29 -0.30 -12.94
CA ARG A 533 -12.18 0.61 -11.77
C ARG A 533 -11.27 0.12 -10.64
N HIS A 534 -11.17 -1.21 -10.46
CA HIS A 534 -10.37 -1.84 -9.41
C HIS A 534 -8.97 -2.26 -9.90
N HIS A 535 -8.71 -2.10 -11.19
CA HIS A 535 -7.49 -2.56 -11.85
C HIS A 535 -6.71 -1.40 -12.48
N ALA A 536 -7.31 -0.61 -13.36
CA ALA A 536 -6.60 0.44 -14.06
C ALA A 536 -6.33 1.66 -13.15
N PRO A 537 -5.10 2.20 -13.14
CA PRO A 537 -4.79 3.46 -12.47
C PRO A 537 -5.70 4.61 -12.91
N GLY A 538 -6.12 5.46 -11.96
CA GLY A 538 -7.05 6.56 -12.19
C GLY A 538 -6.41 7.80 -12.83
N ALA A 539 -5.09 7.95 -12.67
CA ALA A 539 -4.36 9.13 -13.14
C ALA A 539 -2.95 8.80 -13.63
N LEU A 540 -2.38 9.68 -14.46
CA LEU A 540 -0.97 9.58 -14.89
C LEU A 540 0.00 9.60 -13.71
N GLY A 541 -0.35 10.29 -12.61
CA GLY A 541 0.47 10.36 -11.40
C GLY A 541 0.70 9.01 -10.76
N GLU A 542 -0.31 8.13 -10.78
CA GLU A 542 -0.20 6.75 -10.29
C GLU A 542 0.74 5.91 -11.18
N LEU A 543 0.65 6.05 -12.51
CA LEU A 543 1.56 5.38 -13.44
C LEU A 543 3.02 5.85 -13.27
N ALA A 544 3.22 7.15 -13.04
CA ALA A 544 4.53 7.70 -12.74
C ALA A 544 5.06 7.19 -11.39
N THR A 545 4.17 7.06 -10.40
CA THR A 545 4.48 6.52 -9.06
C THR A 545 4.96 5.07 -9.16
N ILE A 546 4.20 4.21 -9.84
CA ILE A 546 4.56 2.81 -10.07
C ILE A 546 5.89 2.70 -10.81
N SER A 547 6.09 3.53 -11.85
CA SER A 547 7.35 3.55 -12.60
C SER A 547 8.54 3.94 -11.72
N LEU A 548 8.43 5.00 -10.92
CA LEU A 548 9.53 5.42 -10.05
C LEU A 548 9.82 4.40 -8.94
N ARG A 549 8.81 3.72 -8.38
CA ARG A 549 8.99 2.61 -7.42
C ARG A 549 9.78 1.46 -8.03
N ALA A 550 9.40 1.04 -9.23
CA ALA A 550 10.13 0.00 -9.97
C ALA A 550 11.55 0.45 -10.34
N MET A 551 11.74 1.70 -10.74
CA MET A 551 13.06 2.22 -11.14
C MET A 551 14.03 2.37 -9.97
N ILE A 552 13.58 2.92 -8.82
CA ILE A 552 14.46 3.21 -7.68
C ILE A 552 14.94 1.93 -6.99
N SER A 553 14.17 0.85 -7.14
CA SER A 553 14.46 -0.46 -6.55
C SER A 553 14.96 -1.49 -7.57
N GLY A 554 14.94 -1.13 -8.86
CA GLY A 554 15.33 -1.96 -9.98
C GLY A 554 16.84 -1.96 -10.27
N PRO A 555 17.24 -2.40 -11.48
CA PRO A 555 18.64 -2.49 -11.88
C PRO A 555 19.26 -1.10 -12.11
N SER A 556 20.59 -1.05 -12.25
CA SER A 556 21.34 0.20 -12.36
C SER A 556 20.88 1.11 -13.50
N GLU A 557 20.48 0.54 -14.63
CA GLU A 557 19.97 1.24 -15.80
C GLU A 557 18.61 1.90 -15.53
N ALA A 558 17.77 1.30 -14.68
CA ALA A 558 16.49 1.87 -14.29
C ALA A 558 16.72 3.07 -13.35
N VAL A 559 17.61 2.93 -12.36
CA VAL A 559 18.02 4.05 -11.49
C VAL A 559 18.67 5.18 -12.30
N ALA A 560 19.50 4.84 -13.29
CA ALA A 560 20.15 5.81 -14.17
C ALA A 560 19.18 6.60 -15.06
N ALA A 561 17.99 6.08 -15.30
CA ALA A 561 16.93 6.75 -16.04
C ALA A 561 16.09 7.72 -15.16
N ILE A 562 16.28 7.71 -13.84
CA ILE A 562 15.62 8.66 -12.92
C ILE A 562 16.30 10.03 -13.06
N PRO A 563 15.54 11.12 -13.27
CA PRO A 563 16.11 12.47 -13.30
C PRO A 563 16.86 12.79 -12.00
N PRO A 564 18.06 13.42 -12.06
CA PRO A 564 18.92 13.61 -10.89
C PRO A 564 18.23 14.29 -9.71
N GLU A 565 17.38 15.28 -9.97
CA GLU A 565 16.58 15.99 -8.97
C GLU A 565 15.51 15.10 -8.32
N THR A 566 14.89 14.22 -9.11
CA THR A 566 13.94 13.23 -8.59
C THR A 566 14.64 12.19 -7.74
N LEU A 567 15.81 11.70 -8.18
CA LEU A 567 16.63 10.77 -7.40
C LEU A 567 17.13 11.41 -6.10
N ALA A 568 17.55 12.68 -6.13
CA ALA A 568 17.95 13.42 -4.95
C ALA A 568 16.79 13.56 -3.95
N ARG A 569 15.57 13.86 -4.43
CA ARG A 569 14.36 13.89 -3.59
C ARG A 569 14.05 12.51 -2.99
N LEU A 570 14.05 11.46 -3.81
CA LEU A 570 13.85 10.07 -3.36
C LEU A 570 14.82 9.68 -2.24
N ASN A 571 16.10 10.02 -2.42
CA ASN A 571 17.13 9.79 -1.42
C ASN A 571 17.01 10.69 -0.19
N GLY A 572 16.45 11.89 -0.30
CA GLY A 572 16.26 12.79 0.84
C GLY A 572 15.07 12.42 1.72
N GLU A 573 13.94 12.06 1.09
CA GLU A 573 12.64 11.99 1.76
C GLU A 573 12.13 10.56 1.97
N TYR A 574 12.53 9.60 1.12
CA TYR A 574 11.87 8.29 1.04
C TYR A 574 12.74 7.13 1.53
N ARG A 575 13.79 7.40 2.32
CA ARG A 575 14.66 6.34 2.86
C ARG A 575 14.06 5.59 4.05
N GLN A 576 12.98 6.12 4.62
CA GLN A 576 12.21 5.53 5.71
C GLN A 576 10.79 5.17 5.25
N PRO A 577 10.12 4.28 5.99
CA PRO A 577 8.70 4.02 5.79
C PRO A 577 7.86 5.21 6.32
N PRO A 578 6.59 5.32 5.91
CA PRO A 578 5.79 6.52 6.17
C PRO A 578 5.12 6.61 7.54
N GLU A 579 5.15 5.60 8.40
CA GLU A 579 4.48 5.73 9.72
C GLU A 579 5.27 5.13 10.86
N ALA A 580 5.95 4.01 10.62
CA ALA A 580 6.82 3.38 11.60
C ALA A 580 8.15 2.97 10.98
N LEU A 581 9.11 2.72 11.86
CA LEU A 581 10.47 2.39 11.47
C LEU A 581 10.64 0.87 11.31
N HIS A 582 11.46 0.46 10.35
CA HIS A 582 12.06 -0.87 10.38
C HIS A 582 13.13 -0.91 11.47
N ALA A 583 13.06 -1.87 12.38
CA ALA A 583 13.96 -1.89 13.54
C ALA A 583 14.32 -3.30 14.00
N MET A 584 15.45 -3.43 14.68
CA MET A 584 15.87 -4.61 15.43
C MET A 584 15.95 -4.29 16.92
N PHE A 585 15.70 -5.29 17.75
CA PHE A 585 15.69 -5.24 19.21
C PHE A 585 14.69 -4.25 19.82
N MET A 586 13.56 -4.03 19.12
CA MET A 586 12.44 -3.24 19.64
C MET A 586 11.76 -3.99 20.80
N PRO A 587 11.56 -3.35 21.97
CA PRO A 587 10.72 -3.90 23.02
C PRO A 587 9.28 -4.07 22.54
N VAL A 588 8.64 -5.19 22.90
CA VAL A 588 7.24 -5.45 22.53
C VAL A 588 6.33 -5.07 23.69
N PRO A 589 5.39 -4.12 23.53
CA PRO A 589 4.45 -3.77 24.57
C PRO A 589 3.64 -4.98 25.07
N GLY A 590 3.35 -5.03 26.37
CA GLY A 590 2.42 -6.02 26.95
C GLY A 590 2.92 -7.46 27.07
N ARG A 591 4.08 -7.83 26.52
CA ARG A 591 4.65 -9.19 26.62
C ARG A 591 5.70 -9.37 27.73
N GLY A 592 5.89 -8.36 28.58
CA GLY A 592 6.94 -8.37 29.60
C GLY A 592 8.34 -8.30 28.98
N GLN A 593 9.37 -8.59 29.78
CA GLN A 593 10.78 -8.62 29.33
C GLN A 593 11.14 -9.95 28.62
N ASP A 594 10.15 -10.79 28.37
CA ASP A 594 10.38 -12.18 27.95
C ASP A 594 10.72 -12.30 26.47
N GLU A 595 10.30 -11.34 25.64
CA GLU A 595 10.55 -11.32 24.20
C GLU A 595 10.94 -9.92 23.72
N ILE A 596 11.75 -9.89 22.67
CA ILE A 596 12.10 -8.69 21.90
C ILE A 596 11.78 -8.94 20.42
N ALA A 597 11.47 -7.89 19.68
CA ALA A 597 11.42 -7.98 18.22
C ALA A 597 12.86 -8.04 17.69
N LEU A 598 13.30 -9.22 17.28
CA LEU A 598 14.57 -9.41 16.58
C LEU A 598 14.62 -8.55 15.31
N LEU A 599 13.53 -8.54 14.57
CA LEU A 599 13.30 -7.68 13.41
C LEU A 599 11.82 -7.28 13.36
N GLU A 600 11.56 -6.00 13.17
CA GLU A 600 10.25 -5.40 12.92
C GLU A 600 10.27 -4.77 11.53
N LEU A 601 9.29 -5.16 10.71
CA LEU A 601 9.04 -4.61 9.38
C LEU A 601 7.71 -3.86 9.41
N ALA A 602 7.78 -2.55 9.14
CA ALA A 602 6.62 -1.67 9.03
C ALA A 602 6.04 -1.70 7.60
N TYR A 603 4.85 -1.11 7.43
CA TYR A 603 4.32 -0.82 6.09
C TYR A 603 5.36 -0.01 5.31
N ASP A 604 5.68 -0.45 4.09
CA ASP A 604 6.69 0.21 3.25
C ASP A 604 6.37 0.01 1.77
N ASP A 605 5.74 1.03 1.21
CA ASP A 605 5.35 1.09 -0.19
C ASP A 605 6.52 0.99 -1.17
N LEU A 606 7.69 1.55 -0.86
CA LEU A 606 8.88 1.40 -1.72
C LEU A 606 9.46 -0.03 -1.68
N MET A 607 9.05 -0.85 -0.70
CA MET A 607 9.40 -2.27 -0.61
C MET A 607 8.25 -3.20 -1.04
N GLU A 608 7.13 -2.64 -1.51
CA GLU A 608 5.90 -3.40 -1.85
C GLU A 608 5.36 -4.20 -0.64
N TRP A 609 5.65 -3.71 0.56
CA TRP A 609 5.11 -4.22 1.82
C TRP A 609 3.78 -3.54 2.12
N GLY A 610 2.82 -3.81 1.23
CA GLY A 610 1.50 -3.17 1.17
C GLY A 610 0.47 -3.70 2.18
N TRP A 611 0.88 -4.15 3.37
CA TRP A 611 -0.09 -4.49 4.43
C TRP A 611 -0.75 -3.22 5.00
N PRO A 612 -1.81 -3.29 5.84
CA PRO A 612 -2.41 -2.10 6.43
C PRO A 612 -1.37 -1.14 7.04
N GLU A 613 -1.58 0.19 6.96
CA GLU A 613 -0.59 1.21 7.34
C GLU A 613 -0.10 1.04 8.80
N GLU A 614 -0.99 0.63 9.71
CA GLU A 614 -0.72 0.32 11.12
C GLU A 614 -0.12 -1.09 11.34
N GLY A 615 -0.12 -1.93 10.29
CA GLY A 615 0.35 -3.31 10.31
C GLY A 615 1.86 -3.45 10.45
N ARG A 616 2.30 -4.38 11.29
CA ARG A 616 3.72 -4.68 11.54
C ARG A 616 3.94 -6.19 11.49
N LEU A 617 5.01 -6.62 10.82
CA LEU A 617 5.55 -7.98 10.91
C LEU A 617 6.72 -8.00 11.89
N ARG A 618 6.61 -8.78 12.96
CA ARG A 618 7.61 -8.85 14.03
C ARG A 618 8.15 -10.28 14.18
N PHE A 619 9.45 -10.46 13.97
CA PHE A 619 10.17 -11.67 14.34
C PHE A 619 10.51 -11.60 15.83
N LEU A 620 9.76 -12.29 16.66
CA LEU A 620 9.91 -12.29 18.12
C LEU A 620 10.86 -13.38 18.56
N ILE A 621 11.78 -13.04 19.47
CA ILE A 621 12.73 -13.98 20.07
C ILE A 621 12.93 -13.66 21.55
N ALA A 622 13.12 -14.68 22.38
CA ALA A 622 13.55 -14.46 23.76
C ALA A 622 14.99 -13.94 23.80
N PRO A 623 15.34 -12.94 24.65
CA PRO A 623 16.70 -12.41 24.75
C PRO A 623 17.77 -13.49 24.97
N ALA A 624 17.49 -14.47 25.82
CA ALA A 624 18.37 -15.61 26.08
C ALA A 624 18.64 -16.48 24.84
N HIS A 625 17.67 -16.62 23.94
CA HIS A 625 17.86 -17.36 22.69
C HIS A 625 18.68 -16.56 21.67
N ALA A 626 18.44 -15.25 21.56
CA ALA A 626 19.25 -14.38 20.72
C ALA A 626 20.73 -14.37 21.18
N ALA A 627 20.98 -14.27 22.48
CA ALA A 627 22.34 -14.31 23.05
C ALA A 627 23.04 -15.65 22.83
N ALA A 628 22.27 -16.75 22.83
CA ALA A 628 22.78 -18.09 22.56
C ALA A 628 22.90 -18.41 21.06
N GLY A 629 22.54 -17.49 20.16
CA GLY A 629 22.52 -17.73 18.71
C GLY A 629 21.48 -18.76 18.25
N ARG A 630 20.42 -18.98 19.04
CA ARG A 630 19.32 -19.90 18.72
C ARG A 630 18.25 -19.22 17.87
N TRP A 631 18.65 -18.79 16.67
CA TRP A 631 17.80 -18.03 15.75
C TRP A 631 16.59 -18.81 15.25
N ASP A 632 16.66 -20.14 15.27
CA ASP A 632 15.56 -21.06 14.99
C ASP A 632 14.37 -20.94 15.96
N MET A 633 14.58 -20.30 17.12
CA MET A 633 13.53 -20.02 18.10
C MET A 633 12.76 -18.73 17.82
N ALA A 634 13.16 -17.96 16.80
CA ALA A 634 12.40 -16.79 16.39
C ALA A 634 11.07 -17.20 15.73
N ARG A 635 10.01 -16.47 16.04
CA ARG A 635 8.67 -16.70 15.46
C ARG A 635 8.11 -15.41 14.88
N LEU A 636 7.41 -15.49 13.76
CA LEU A 636 6.80 -14.33 13.13
C LEU A 636 5.40 -14.08 13.70
N VAL A 637 5.08 -12.82 13.95
CA VAL A 637 3.70 -12.37 14.21
C VAL A 637 3.37 -11.16 13.35
N PHE A 638 2.09 -11.06 12.99
CA PHE A 638 1.51 -9.84 12.44
C PHE A 638 0.73 -9.13 13.54
N THR A 639 0.92 -7.83 13.69
CA THR A 639 0.20 -7.00 14.66
C THR A 639 -0.32 -5.74 13.98
N THR A 640 -1.55 -5.35 14.31
CA THR A 640 -2.12 -4.03 14.04
C THR A 640 -2.25 -3.38 15.41
N ASP A 641 -1.46 -2.34 15.67
CA ASP A 641 -1.38 -1.71 17.00
C ASP A 641 -2.64 -0.85 17.31
#